data_AF-A0AAU3RYM3-F1
#
_entry.id   AF-A0AAU3RYM3-F1
#
_cell.length_a   1.000
_cell.length_b   1.000
_cell.length_c   1.000
_cell.angle_alpha   90.00
_cell.angle_beta   90.00
_cell.angle_gamma   90.00
#
_symmetry.space_group_name_H-M   'P 1'
#
loop_
_entity.id
_entity.type
_entity.pdbx_description
1 polymer ?
#
loop_
_entity_poly.entity_id
_entity_poly.type
_entity_poly.pdbx_seq_one_letter_code
_entity_poly.pdbx_strand_id
1 'polypeptide(L)'
;MLRKKPGRGHRATVVAGVLTALLASGTVALPTANADTAAAPREAAVASARESGAAATEQVAQAAAQASGRPVEVTVLRQERRDVFANPGGTFTAREYTQPVRTRLSGSWTPVDDTLVQRKDGSLSPKAATVDVRFSGGGDGPFARMERAGREYALTWPGSALPKPKVSGDTAQYEEVLPGVDLAVRAEAEGFAHFLIVKNAEAAADPGLTRIELGLSTKGLRIEATPGGGMRAVDAAVGGTVFEAAKPVMWDSAPPTTTQQSVRGVVPRAAKARLEVGESGRTAPVGLTVTKNKITLTPDIPLLRGKDTVYPVVVDPIPKTLSRTAWTSVMSGMPSEQDWAYSGSAGMGKCPLDYNPVTCANIGVRRLLFTFPLATYSGKQILSAQFSGRVEHIYSATPTAEPVELYRIGGKNRTITSSSSWSNTKDEWGSIPTTLNAKISPTQCNSAANLNITNGQLLTEVQNATGDSWKSMTLGLKAKDESSYAGWKRLCGNAYLSIEYNTPPKAVDNQLMTSSPGGKCVSGASRPYVDVLPLLRAEARDADNSSSQADQVKVQFRVWYTDKSGKAQNYTADTGYKSPNPGTTFSHQVTQRTATTPQIQQNSVISWEARAYDGDAWGPWSPSRCEFIWDATRPKPPAVNSVEYPDDPMWHHGVGTVGRFTFTAADKDVKEYRYTFDDEATVKKATSGGAPVTVTWTPTWAGRHGVTVEAYDGANNSNLVPARYEFLVTDGKQAVGQWNLDDAEGTTAAMDETGRHPGAVGTGVTFGVPGPGGPADRAARFNGTTDAYVDSWGTITDTGQSFTASAWVKPATLDRDMAVISQDSTGEPGFVLGYDATLKRWVFSTPDLDVQAMSNWQAVASNIEVKADQWVLLTGVFDANAAAGPELRIYVNDVRAGTARRYTTWSSRRSLQIGRVQTKSGYRNQFQGDMTEVRVFDRVLPDAQVAEMETIKPQRKAYWPLESVSGGVSANVQTDGQPLTLHGGAAIYNPATEFDEAALAGKGHLTLDGTGSWASTASAVVTGADSYTVAARVRLTTLDPDKTQTVLSLPGQNADRVAVRYQAASGQWELALTDADNSTPKVTTVTDDQQLPTTDIGGQHLAVTFDSLTHEVRLYVNGSLRETARGYDHTTWLSGGGLQVGRSALGGGSGYLAGAVDDVRVYVGVADPVTVARMNVPSEDVDL
;
A
#
# COMPACT_ATOMS: atom_id res chain seq x y z
N MET A 1 -34.97 14.39 69.36
CA MET A 1 -36.18 13.56 69.60
C MET A 1 -36.06 12.31 68.72
N LEU A 2 -36.09 11.08 69.26
CA LEU A 2 -37.25 10.16 69.33
C LEU A 2 -37.90 9.82 67.95
N ARG A 3 -38.23 8.57 67.56
CA ARG A 3 -37.77 7.19 67.92
C ARG A 3 -38.49 6.14 67.00
N LYS A 4 -37.86 4.95 66.78
CA LYS A 4 -38.35 3.65 66.17
C LYS A 4 -37.73 3.36 64.77
N LYS A 5 -37.09 2.22 64.40
CA LYS A 5 -36.98 0.78 64.86
C LYS A 5 -38.20 -0.14 64.54
N PRO A 6 -38.08 -1.48 64.32
CA PRO A 6 -37.03 -2.41 64.85
C PRO A 6 -36.52 -3.64 64.00
N GLY A 7 -35.51 -4.36 64.52
CA GLY A 7 -35.04 -5.73 64.15
C GLY A 7 -33.54 -5.94 64.52
N ARG A 8 -33.12 -6.69 65.56
CA ARG A 8 -32.93 -8.16 65.78
C ARG A 8 -31.84 -8.81 64.87
N GLY A 9 -30.74 -9.42 65.37
CA GLY A 9 -30.15 -9.48 66.74
C GLY A 9 -28.99 -10.52 66.94
N HIS A 10 -28.20 -10.37 68.03
CA HIS A 10 -27.19 -11.30 68.64
C HIS A 10 -25.83 -11.54 67.89
N ARG A 11 -24.65 -11.27 68.52
CA ARG A 11 -23.69 -12.11 69.33
C ARG A 11 -22.81 -13.10 68.51
N ALA A 12 -21.54 -13.44 68.84
CA ALA A 12 -20.41 -12.82 69.61
C ALA A 12 -19.15 -13.75 69.64
N THR A 13 -17.90 -13.21 69.65
CA THR A 13 -16.61 -13.86 70.11
C THR A 13 -16.14 -15.15 69.36
N VAL A 14 -14.96 -15.82 69.48
CA VAL A 14 -13.64 -15.75 70.21
C VAL A 14 -12.61 -16.63 69.37
N VAL A 15 -11.26 -16.72 69.47
CA VAL A 15 -10.18 -16.35 70.43
C VAL A 15 -8.87 -15.79 69.78
N ALA A 16 -7.70 -16.46 69.84
CA ALA A 16 -6.34 -15.99 69.47
C ALA A 16 -5.33 -17.15 69.20
N GLY A 17 -4.06 -16.86 68.85
CA GLY A 17 -2.94 -17.82 68.77
C GLY A 17 -1.55 -17.18 68.50
N VAL A 18 -0.46 -17.79 69.01
CA VAL A 18 0.95 -17.30 68.94
C VAL A 18 1.90 -18.51 68.82
N LEU A 19 2.98 -18.44 68.01
CA LEU A 19 4.32 -19.03 68.33
C LEU A 19 5.44 -18.67 67.31
N THR A 20 6.62 -19.30 67.45
CA THR A 20 7.94 -18.89 66.94
C THR A 20 8.54 -19.74 65.81
N ALA A 21 9.45 -19.11 65.05
CA ALA A 21 10.52 -19.58 64.16
C ALA A 21 10.92 -21.07 64.07
N LEU A 22 11.27 -21.52 62.84
CA LEU A 22 12.45 -22.36 62.52
C LEU A 22 12.73 -22.42 60.99
N LEU A 23 13.90 -22.93 60.59
CA LEU A 23 14.30 -23.14 59.18
C LEU A 23 13.93 -24.56 58.70
N ALA A 24 13.55 -24.72 57.42
CA ALA A 24 14.10 -25.76 56.51
C ALA A 24 13.49 -25.68 55.08
N SER A 25 14.31 -26.05 54.11
CA SER A 25 14.05 -26.21 52.66
C SER A 25 12.77 -26.95 52.24
N GLY A 26 12.09 -26.43 51.21
CA GLY A 26 11.09 -27.17 50.41
C GLY A 26 10.72 -26.43 49.12
N THR A 27 11.01 -26.99 47.95
CA THR A 27 10.79 -26.37 46.63
C THR A 27 9.46 -26.79 46.00
N VAL A 28 8.50 -25.88 45.91
CA VAL A 28 7.32 -25.95 45.00
C VAL A 28 7.10 -24.55 44.40
N ALA A 29 6.61 -24.48 43.16
CA ALA A 29 6.61 -23.26 42.35
C ALA A 29 5.64 -22.16 42.84
N LEU A 30 6.01 -20.91 42.55
CA LEU A 30 5.16 -19.72 42.66
C LEU A 30 4.59 -19.33 41.28
N PRO A 31 3.35 -18.82 41.19
CA PRO A 31 2.76 -18.34 39.93
C PRO A 31 3.27 -16.95 39.54
N THR A 32 3.45 -16.72 38.25
CA THR A 32 3.86 -15.44 37.65
C THR A 32 2.66 -14.67 37.10
N ALA A 33 2.61 -13.35 37.33
CA ALA A 33 1.67 -12.43 36.69
C ALA A 33 2.20 -10.98 36.75
N ASN A 34 1.87 -10.03 35.85
CA ASN A 34 1.30 -10.08 34.49
C ASN A 34 1.83 -8.83 33.73
N ALA A 35 1.62 -8.71 32.41
CA ALA A 35 2.31 -7.73 31.56
C ALA A 35 1.39 -6.99 30.55
N ASP A 36 0.09 -6.91 30.84
CA ASP A 36 -0.92 -7.08 29.78
C ASP A 36 -1.39 -5.79 29.07
N THR A 37 -1.29 -4.59 29.64
CA THR A 37 -2.16 -3.47 29.20
C THR A 37 -1.75 -2.75 27.91
N ALA A 38 -0.45 -2.53 27.65
CA ALA A 38 -0.01 -2.00 26.35
C ALA A 38 -0.06 -3.05 25.23
N ALA A 39 -0.03 -4.33 25.63
CA ALA A 39 -0.30 -5.44 24.71
C ALA A 39 -1.78 -5.46 24.32
N ALA A 40 -2.69 -5.28 25.29
CA ALA A 40 -4.14 -5.49 25.16
C ALA A 40 -4.84 -4.96 23.89
N PRO A 41 -4.54 -3.78 23.30
CA PRO A 41 -5.22 -3.35 22.07
C PRO A 41 -4.71 -4.08 20.82
N ARG A 42 -3.38 -4.26 20.69
CA ARG A 42 -2.80 -5.09 19.61
C ARG A 42 -3.15 -6.55 19.84
N GLU A 43 -3.14 -7.02 21.08
CA GLU A 43 -3.56 -8.36 21.47
C GLU A 43 -5.06 -8.59 21.33
N ALA A 44 -5.93 -7.58 21.42
CA ALA A 44 -7.35 -7.71 21.13
C ALA A 44 -7.59 -7.75 19.62
N ALA A 45 -6.91 -6.93 18.82
CA ALA A 45 -6.93 -7.04 17.36
C ALA A 45 -6.36 -8.38 16.89
N VAL A 46 -5.26 -8.84 17.50
CA VAL A 46 -4.63 -10.13 17.24
C VAL A 46 -5.47 -11.29 17.78
N ALA A 47 -6.11 -11.19 18.95
CA ALA A 47 -7.00 -12.23 19.49
C ALA A 47 -8.29 -12.33 18.68
N SER A 48 -8.89 -11.21 18.30
CA SER A 48 -10.01 -11.18 17.35
C SER A 48 -9.60 -11.77 16.00
N ALA A 49 -8.37 -11.51 15.51
CA ALA A 49 -7.84 -12.16 14.30
C ALA A 49 -7.50 -13.65 14.49
N ARG A 50 -7.09 -14.08 15.69
CA ARG A 50 -6.97 -15.51 16.04
C ARG A 50 -8.36 -16.15 16.03
N GLU A 51 -9.36 -15.55 16.66
CA GLU A 51 -10.72 -16.09 16.76
C GLU A 51 -11.43 -16.15 15.39
N SER A 52 -11.42 -15.05 14.64
CA SER A 52 -12.04 -14.95 13.31
C SER A 52 -11.26 -15.65 12.20
N GLY A 53 -9.94 -15.82 12.37
CA GLY A 53 -9.03 -16.29 11.33
C GLY A 53 -8.65 -15.22 10.29
N ALA A 54 -8.99 -13.95 10.49
CA ALA A 54 -8.74 -12.87 9.54
C ALA A 54 -8.35 -11.54 10.22
N ALA A 55 -7.47 -10.76 9.59
CA ALA A 55 -7.02 -9.46 10.06
C ALA A 55 -7.07 -8.41 8.95
N ALA A 56 -7.04 -7.13 9.31
CA ALA A 56 -6.93 -6.03 8.34
C ALA A 56 -5.57 -6.07 7.61
N THR A 57 -4.46 -6.03 8.37
CA THR A 57 -3.10 -5.85 7.84
C THR A 57 -2.22 -7.09 7.99
N GLU A 58 -1.16 -7.16 7.18
CA GLU A 58 -0.14 -8.21 7.21
C GLU A 58 0.47 -8.38 8.62
N GLN A 59 0.81 -7.27 9.28
CA GLN A 59 1.36 -7.23 10.65
C GLN A 59 0.45 -7.87 11.72
N VAL A 60 -0.87 -7.69 11.62
CA VAL A 60 -1.83 -8.27 12.59
C VAL A 60 -2.10 -9.73 12.25
N ALA A 61 -2.16 -10.08 10.97
CA ALA A 61 -2.28 -11.47 10.52
C ALA A 61 -1.06 -12.31 10.96
N GLN A 62 0.16 -11.82 10.76
CA GLN A 62 1.40 -12.53 11.09
C GLN A 62 1.51 -12.82 12.60
N ALA A 63 1.27 -11.80 13.44
CA ALA A 63 1.25 -11.96 14.90
C ALA A 63 0.10 -12.85 15.41
N ALA A 64 -1.03 -12.91 14.70
CA ALA A 64 -2.12 -13.83 14.99
C ALA A 64 -1.79 -15.27 14.54
N ALA A 65 -1.12 -15.44 13.40
CA ALA A 65 -0.74 -16.74 12.86
C ALA A 65 0.34 -17.43 13.69
N GLN A 66 1.44 -16.70 13.99
CA GLN A 66 2.53 -17.16 14.87
C GLN A 66 1.97 -17.67 16.21
N ALA A 67 1.10 -16.88 16.85
CA ALA A 67 0.59 -17.18 18.19
C ALA A 67 -0.64 -18.11 18.24
N SER A 68 -1.24 -18.48 17.09
CA SER A 68 -2.29 -19.51 17.02
C SER A 68 -1.87 -20.81 16.36
N GLY A 69 -0.67 -20.86 15.76
CA GLY A 69 -0.16 -22.04 15.05
C GLY A 69 -0.92 -22.37 13.76
N ARG A 70 -1.74 -21.45 13.24
CA ARG A 70 -2.51 -21.61 11.98
C ARG A 70 -2.48 -20.34 11.13
N PRO A 71 -2.62 -20.43 9.79
CA PRO A 71 -2.65 -19.25 8.94
C PRO A 71 -3.81 -18.30 9.26
N VAL A 72 -3.59 -17.00 9.05
CA VAL A 72 -4.59 -15.93 9.26
C VAL A 72 -4.66 -15.05 8.02
N GLU A 73 -5.87 -14.74 7.55
CA GLU A 73 -6.08 -14.02 6.29
C GLU A 73 -5.75 -12.53 6.39
N VAL A 74 -5.12 -11.97 5.36
CA VAL A 74 -4.81 -10.55 5.19
C VAL A 74 -5.90 -9.89 4.33
N THR A 75 -6.93 -9.36 4.98
CA THR A 75 -8.15 -8.90 4.26
C THR A 75 -7.93 -7.65 3.41
N VAL A 76 -6.93 -6.79 3.70
CA VAL A 76 -6.58 -5.65 2.82
C VAL A 76 -5.99 -6.10 1.46
N LEU A 77 -5.55 -7.36 1.35
CA LEU A 77 -5.02 -7.95 0.11
C LEU A 77 -6.01 -8.91 -0.59
N ARG A 78 -7.22 -9.08 -0.05
CA ARG A 78 -8.30 -9.90 -0.63
C ARG A 78 -8.86 -9.25 -1.90
N GLN A 79 -9.02 -10.04 -2.96
CA GLN A 79 -9.62 -9.62 -4.25
C GLN A 79 -10.67 -10.66 -4.70
N GLU A 80 -11.35 -10.44 -5.85
CA GLU A 80 -12.30 -11.41 -6.42
C GLU A 80 -11.65 -12.79 -6.67
N ARG A 81 -10.38 -12.74 -7.10
CA ARG A 81 -9.57 -13.88 -7.59
C ARG A 81 -8.32 -14.14 -6.76
N ARG A 82 -8.15 -13.49 -5.60
CA ARG A 82 -6.93 -13.58 -4.78
C ARG A 82 -7.21 -13.68 -3.28
N ASP A 83 -6.47 -14.58 -2.62
CA ASP A 83 -6.30 -14.62 -1.16
C ASP A 83 -4.84 -14.41 -0.77
N VAL A 84 -4.61 -13.89 0.43
CA VAL A 84 -3.31 -13.87 1.10
C VAL A 84 -3.51 -14.24 2.58
N PHE A 85 -2.65 -15.11 3.10
CA PHE A 85 -2.58 -15.49 4.50
C PHE A 85 -1.17 -15.27 5.02
N ALA A 86 -1.03 -14.75 6.23
CA ALA A 86 0.22 -14.87 6.97
C ALA A 86 0.32 -16.28 7.59
N ASN A 87 1.49 -16.90 7.50
CA ASN A 87 1.75 -18.23 8.03
C ASN A 87 2.37 -18.14 9.44
N PRO A 88 2.27 -19.19 10.27
CA PRO A 88 2.91 -19.20 11.60
C PRO A 88 4.44 -19.12 11.58
N GLY A 89 5.08 -19.41 10.44
CA GLY A 89 6.53 -19.34 10.23
C GLY A 89 7.04 -18.00 9.70
N GLY A 90 6.29 -16.90 9.85
CA GLY A 90 6.67 -15.56 9.37
C GLY A 90 6.34 -15.29 7.90
N THR A 91 6.41 -16.32 7.05
CA THR A 91 6.12 -16.29 5.60
C THR A 91 4.66 -15.97 5.26
N PHE A 92 4.38 -15.65 3.99
CA PHE A 92 3.01 -15.42 3.48
C PHE A 92 2.63 -16.44 2.39
N THR A 93 1.41 -16.99 2.46
CA THR A 93 0.81 -17.81 1.40
C THR A 93 -0.24 -17.00 0.65
N ALA A 94 -0.04 -16.77 -0.64
CA ALA A 94 -1.07 -16.25 -1.53
C ALA A 94 -1.67 -17.34 -2.43
N ARG A 95 -2.91 -17.15 -2.88
CA ARG A 95 -3.62 -18.03 -3.82
C ARG A 95 -4.22 -17.22 -4.94
N GLU A 96 -3.71 -17.39 -6.16
CA GLU A 96 -4.22 -16.76 -7.39
C GLU A 96 -5.18 -17.72 -8.10
N TYR A 97 -6.47 -17.41 -8.16
CA TYR A 97 -7.52 -18.22 -8.77
C TYR A 97 -7.78 -17.80 -10.22
N THR A 98 -8.02 -18.74 -11.13
CA THR A 98 -8.38 -18.39 -12.52
C THR A 98 -9.76 -17.75 -12.67
N GLN A 99 -10.71 -18.14 -11.81
CA GLN A 99 -12.09 -17.65 -11.75
C GLN A 99 -12.34 -16.88 -10.45
N PRO A 100 -13.34 -15.97 -10.39
CA PRO A 100 -13.81 -15.40 -9.14
C PRO A 100 -14.23 -16.46 -8.13
N VAL A 101 -13.79 -16.31 -6.89
CA VAL A 101 -14.30 -17.08 -5.73
C VAL A 101 -15.22 -16.24 -4.85
N ARG A 102 -15.25 -14.91 -5.07
CA ARG A 102 -16.09 -13.94 -4.36
C ARG A 102 -16.37 -12.70 -5.22
N THR A 103 -17.38 -11.95 -4.80
CA THR A 103 -17.74 -10.62 -5.30
C THR A 103 -18.01 -9.68 -4.11
N ARG A 104 -18.33 -8.41 -4.36
CA ARG A 104 -18.96 -7.54 -3.35
C ARG A 104 -20.47 -7.49 -3.58
N LEU A 105 -21.22 -7.63 -2.50
CA LEU A 105 -22.68 -7.49 -2.45
C LEU A 105 -23.03 -6.63 -1.24
N SER A 106 -23.76 -5.52 -1.43
CA SER A 106 -24.11 -4.57 -0.34
C SER A 106 -22.91 -4.20 0.55
N GLY A 107 -21.82 -3.74 -0.07
CA GLY A 107 -20.55 -3.39 0.60
C GLY A 107 -19.69 -4.57 1.08
N SER A 108 -20.24 -5.77 1.23
CA SER A 108 -19.58 -6.93 1.86
C SER A 108 -19.01 -7.93 0.85
N TRP A 109 -17.82 -8.47 1.15
CA TRP A 109 -17.26 -9.61 0.41
C TRP A 109 -18.12 -10.87 0.60
N THR A 110 -18.70 -11.37 -0.48
CA THR A 110 -19.62 -12.52 -0.49
C THR A 110 -19.10 -13.58 -1.47
N PRO A 111 -19.14 -14.89 -1.14
CA PRO A 111 -18.83 -15.95 -2.10
C PRO A 111 -19.71 -15.84 -3.36
N VAL A 112 -19.19 -16.30 -4.51
CA VAL A 112 -20.00 -16.39 -5.74
C VAL A 112 -21.11 -17.44 -5.56
N ASP A 113 -22.32 -17.10 -5.97
CA ASP A 113 -23.47 -17.99 -6.02
C ASP A 113 -24.32 -17.62 -7.26
N ASP A 114 -24.19 -18.44 -8.29
CA ASP A 114 -24.80 -18.30 -9.61
C ASP A 114 -26.28 -18.72 -9.65
N THR A 115 -26.82 -19.28 -8.56
CA THR A 115 -28.24 -19.65 -8.45
C THR A 115 -29.14 -18.45 -8.76
N LEU A 116 -30.05 -18.62 -9.71
CA LEU A 116 -31.01 -17.58 -10.09
C LEU A 116 -32.07 -17.35 -9.01
N VAL A 117 -32.34 -16.07 -8.75
CA VAL A 117 -33.45 -15.57 -7.93
C VAL A 117 -34.23 -14.51 -8.72
N GLN A 118 -35.50 -14.31 -8.38
CA GLN A 118 -36.38 -13.36 -9.07
C GLN A 118 -36.32 -11.97 -8.41
N ARG A 119 -35.98 -10.95 -9.20
CA ARG A 119 -36.03 -9.53 -8.81
C ARG A 119 -37.49 -9.04 -8.70
N LYS A 120 -37.66 -7.90 -8.02
CA LYS A 120 -38.94 -7.18 -7.83
C LYS A 120 -39.61 -6.73 -9.13
N ASP A 121 -38.84 -6.55 -10.21
CA ASP A 121 -39.32 -6.22 -11.56
C ASP A 121 -39.75 -7.45 -12.39
N GLY A 122 -39.59 -8.66 -11.83
CA GLY A 122 -39.88 -9.94 -12.49
C GLY A 122 -38.71 -10.55 -13.25
N SER A 123 -37.58 -9.84 -13.41
CA SER A 123 -36.34 -10.38 -14.01
C SER A 123 -35.67 -11.43 -13.11
N LEU A 124 -34.72 -12.18 -13.66
CA LEU A 124 -33.94 -13.19 -12.95
C LEU A 124 -32.46 -12.81 -12.93
N SER A 125 -31.77 -13.04 -11.81
CA SER A 125 -30.33 -12.79 -11.66
C SER A 125 -29.68 -13.78 -10.69
N PRO A 126 -28.36 -14.05 -10.82
CA PRO A 126 -27.60 -14.78 -9.81
C PRO A 126 -27.63 -14.01 -8.48
N LYS A 127 -27.53 -14.72 -7.35
CA LYS A 127 -27.46 -14.07 -6.03
C LYS A 127 -26.17 -13.25 -5.84
N ALA A 128 -25.05 -13.72 -6.40
CA ALA A 128 -23.74 -13.09 -6.25
C ALA A 128 -22.81 -13.42 -7.44
N ALA A 129 -22.56 -12.42 -8.30
CA ALA A 129 -21.63 -12.46 -9.44
C ALA A 129 -20.74 -11.19 -9.47
N THR A 130 -19.70 -11.16 -10.29
CA THR A 130 -18.77 -9.99 -10.43
C THR A 130 -19.18 -9.00 -11.53
N VAL A 131 -20.33 -9.23 -12.16
CA VAL A 131 -20.94 -8.42 -13.22
C VAL A 131 -22.46 -8.54 -13.09
N ASP A 132 -23.21 -7.47 -13.36
CA ASP A 132 -24.68 -7.47 -13.25
C ASP A 132 -25.29 -8.22 -14.43
N VAL A 133 -25.68 -9.47 -14.20
CA VAL A 133 -26.31 -10.36 -15.20
C VAL A 133 -27.81 -10.40 -14.97
N ARG A 134 -28.60 -10.08 -16.00
CA ARG A 134 -30.07 -10.02 -15.92
C ARG A 134 -30.72 -10.86 -17.01
N PHE A 135 -31.61 -11.79 -16.66
CA PHE A 135 -32.44 -12.53 -17.60
C PHE A 135 -33.92 -12.12 -17.53
N SER A 136 -34.64 -12.29 -18.63
CA SER A 136 -36.05 -11.93 -18.74
C SER A 136 -36.98 -12.80 -17.88
N GLY A 137 -38.10 -12.21 -17.42
CA GLY A 137 -39.23 -12.95 -16.85
C GLY A 137 -40.22 -13.48 -17.90
N GLY A 138 -39.96 -13.22 -19.19
CA GLY A 138 -40.90 -13.33 -20.31
C GLY A 138 -41.25 -11.94 -20.89
N GLY A 139 -41.93 -11.91 -22.03
CA GLY A 139 -42.28 -10.67 -22.76
C GLY A 139 -41.25 -10.26 -23.82
N ASP A 140 -41.46 -9.11 -24.45
CA ASP A 140 -40.68 -8.60 -25.59
C ASP A 140 -39.31 -7.97 -25.22
N GLY A 141 -38.88 -8.10 -23.96
CA GLY A 141 -37.61 -7.57 -23.48
C GLY A 141 -36.40 -8.44 -23.87
N PRO A 142 -35.17 -7.89 -23.82
CA PRO A 142 -33.94 -8.66 -23.94
C PRO A 142 -33.92 -9.91 -23.04
N PHE A 143 -33.59 -11.08 -23.59
CA PHE A 143 -33.53 -12.33 -22.83
C PHE A 143 -32.36 -12.37 -21.85
N ALA A 144 -31.30 -11.63 -22.17
CA ALA A 144 -30.11 -11.47 -21.34
C ALA A 144 -29.52 -10.06 -21.47
N ARG A 145 -29.00 -9.54 -20.36
CA ARG A 145 -28.16 -8.34 -20.27
C ARG A 145 -26.94 -8.65 -19.39
N MET A 146 -25.82 -7.99 -19.67
CA MET A 146 -24.75 -7.78 -18.70
C MET A 146 -24.34 -6.31 -18.65
N GLU A 147 -24.06 -5.75 -17.47
CA GLU A 147 -23.51 -4.41 -17.29
C GLU A 147 -22.30 -4.39 -16.34
N ARG A 148 -21.25 -3.65 -16.72
CA ARG A 148 -20.05 -3.38 -15.90
C ARG A 148 -19.59 -1.93 -16.08
N ALA A 149 -19.35 -1.19 -14.99
CA ALA A 149 -18.91 0.20 -14.98
C ALA A 149 -19.70 1.13 -15.96
N GLY A 150 -21.02 0.95 -16.01
CA GLY A 150 -21.94 1.70 -16.88
C GLY A 150 -21.98 1.26 -18.35
N ARG A 151 -21.27 0.18 -18.73
CA ARG A 151 -21.23 -0.37 -20.09
C ARG A 151 -22.15 -1.58 -20.19
N GLU A 152 -23.23 -1.47 -20.96
CA GLU A 152 -24.26 -2.51 -21.11
C GLU A 152 -24.11 -3.25 -22.45
N TYR A 153 -24.27 -4.58 -22.40
CA TYR A 153 -24.44 -5.47 -23.54
C TYR A 153 -25.74 -6.28 -23.34
N ALA A 154 -26.67 -6.20 -24.29
CA ALA A 154 -27.99 -6.84 -24.18
C ALA A 154 -28.42 -7.56 -25.46
N LEU A 155 -28.99 -8.76 -25.30
CA LEU A 155 -29.44 -9.64 -26.38
C LEU A 155 -30.96 -9.86 -26.35
N THR A 156 -31.59 -9.75 -27.51
CA THR A 156 -33.05 -9.84 -27.71
C THR A 156 -33.39 -10.95 -28.70
N TRP A 157 -34.46 -11.68 -28.43
CA TRP A 157 -34.97 -12.72 -29.32
C TRP A 157 -35.68 -12.09 -30.53
N PRO A 158 -35.47 -12.55 -31.78
CA PRO A 158 -36.12 -11.99 -32.97
C PRO A 158 -37.58 -12.43 -33.17
N GLY A 159 -38.08 -13.39 -32.37
CA GLY A 159 -39.46 -13.85 -32.42
C GLY A 159 -40.44 -12.92 -31.71
N SER A 160 -41.64 -13.42 -31.44
CA SER A 160 -42.60 -12.81 -30.51
C SER A 160 -42.09 -12.81 -29.06
N ALA A 161 -42.75 -12.04 -28.20
CA ALA A 161 -42.68 -12.10 -26.73
C ALA A 161 -42.24 -13.46 -26.17
N LEU A 162 -41.19 -13.44 -25.34
CA LEU A 162 -40.67 -14.65 -24.70
C LEU A 162 -41.70 -15.25 -23.74
N PRO A 163 -41.85 -16.58 -23.71
CA PRO A 163 -42.67 -17.26 -22.71
C PRO A 163 -42.06 -17.10 -21.31
N LYS A 164 -42.85 -17.34 -20.25
CA LYS A 164 -42.31 -17.32 -18.89
C LYS A 164 -41.32 -18.48 -18.69
N PRO A 165 -40.07 -18.24 -18.26
CA PRO A 165 -39.08 -19.31 -18.16
C PRO A 165 -39.34 -20.25 -16.98
N LYS A 166 -38.87 -21.50 -17.13
CA LYS A 166 -38.67 -22.45 -16.03
C LYS A 166 -37.26 -22.25 -15.47
N VAL A 167 -37.15 -22.06 -14.16
CA VAL A 167 -35.87 -21.80 -13.48
C VAL A 167 -35.38 -23.07 -12.77
N SER A 168 -34.09 -23.38 -12.92
CA SER A 168 -33.45 -24.56 -12.32
C SER A 168 -31.99 -24.23 -11.99
N GLY A 169 -31.71 -23.87 -10.74
CA GLY A 169 -30.36 -23.50 -10.32
C GLY A 169 -29.91 -22.20 -10.97
N ASP A 170 -28.81 -22.26 -11.70
CA ASP A 170 -28.18 -21.18 -12.49
C ASP A 170 -28.92 -20.83 -13.79
N THR A 171 -29.90 -21.64 -14.21
CA THR A 171 -30.45 -21.65 -15.58
C THR A 171 -31.92 -21.26 -15.64
N ALA A 172 -32.28 -20.41 -16.61
CA ALA A 172 -33.63 -20.07 -17.01
C ALA A 172 -33.93 -20.60 -18.43
N GLN A 173 -34.93 -21.48 -18.57
CA GLN A 173 -35.33 -22.11 -19.83
C GLN A 173 -36.69 -21.59 -20.31
N TYR A 174 -36.69 -20.88 -21.43
CA TYR A 174 -37.84 -20.38 -22.16
C TYR A 174 -38.26 -21.47 -23.18
N GLU A 175 -39.41 -22.11 -22.97
CA GLU A 175 -39.84 -23.24 -23.80
C GLU A 175 -40.60 -22.81 -25.06
N GLU A 176 -40.34 -23.45 -26.20
CA GLU A 176 -41.04 -23.22 -27.48
C GLU A 176 -40.88 -21.78 -28.04
N VAL A 177 -39.66 -21.22 -27.98
CA VAL A 177 -39.32 -19.92 -28.60
C VAL A 177 -39.34 -19.95 -30.15
N LEU A 178 -39.24 -21.16 -30.71
CA LEU A 178 -39.82 -21.59 -31.99
C LEU A 178 -40.48 -22.96 -31.73
N PRO A 179 -41.37 -23.48 -32.60
CA PRO A 179 -41.94 -24.81 -32.44
C PRO A 179 -40.87 -25.90 -32.30
N GLY A 180 -40.83 -26.57 -31.15
CA GLY A 180 -39.83 -27.56 -30.79
C GLY A 180 -38.42 -27.04 -30.53
N VAL A 181 -38.24 -25.73 -30.28
CA VAL A 181 -36.96 -25.12 -29.90
C VAL A 181 -37.10 -24.34 -28.60
N ASP A 182 -36.23 -24.60 -27.62
CA ASP A 182 -36.13 -23.79 -26.40
C ASP A 182 -34.92 -22.86 -26.45
N LEU A 183 -35.00 -21.74 -25.74
CA LEU A 183 -33.84 -20.95 -25.35
C LEU A 183 -33.57 -21.25 -23.87
N ALA A 184 -32.35 -21.63 -23.50
CA ALA A 184 -31.90 -21.66 -22.12
C ALA A 184 -30.77 -20.66 -21.92
N VAL A 185 -30.77 -19.95 -20.79
CA VAL A 185 -29.76 -18.95 -20.45
C VAL A 185 -29.28 -19.22 -19.04
N ARG A 186 -27.96 -19.29 -18.85
CA ARG A 186 -27.31 -19.68 -17.59
C ARG A 186 -26.43 -18.56 -17.07
N ALA A 187 -26.60 -18.20 -15.80
CA ALA A 187 -25.73 -17.25 -15.12
C ALA A 187 -24.40 -17.91 -14.78
N GLU A 188 -23.31 -17.16 -14.91
CA GLU A 188 -21.97 -17.62 -14.57
C GLU A 188 -21.22 -16.49 -13.85
N ALA A 189 -20.20 -16.82 -13.04
CA ALA A 189 -19.55 -15.90 -12.09
C ALA A 189 -19.14 -14.52 -12.68
N GLU A 190 -18.79 -14.49 -13.96
CA GLU A 190 -18.27 -13.33 -14.71
C GLU A 190 -18.90 -13.19 -16.11
N GLY A 191 -20.15 -13.65 -16.30
CA GLY A 191 -20.84 -13.59 -17.59
C GLY A 191 -22.12 -14.44 -17.65
N PHE A 192 -22.49 -14.88 -18.85
CA PHE A 192 -23.58 -15.84 -19.05
C PHE A 192 -23.33 -16.74 -20.26
N ALA A 193 -23.93 -17.93 -20.26
CA ALA A 193 -24.04 -18.80 -21.43
C ALA A 193 -25.48 -18.76 -21.97
N HIS A 194 -25.67 -18.98 -23.28
CA HIS A 194 -27.02 -19.13 -23.84
C HIS A 194 -27.09 -20.18 -24.95
N PHE A 195 -28.10 -21.03 -24.83
CA PHE A 195 -28.24 -22.30 -25.53
C PHE A 195 -29.57 -22.34 -26.28
N LEU A 196 -29.55 -22.65 -27.58
CA LEU A 196 -30.76 -22.95 -28.34
C LEU A 196 -30.90 -24.46 -28.52
N ILE A 197 -31.96 -25.03 -27.93
CA ILE A 197 -32.18 -26.47 -27.76
C ILE A 197 -33.24 -26.93 -28.75
N VAL A 198 -32.80 -27.46 -29.89
CA VAL A 198 -33.64 -27.97 -30.97
C VAL A 198 -34.04 -29.41 -30.67
N LYS A 199 -35.30 -29.65 -30.31
CA LYS A 199 -35.76 -30.90 -29.66
C LYS A 199 -35.88 -32.12 -30.59
N ASN A 200 -36.06 -31.91 -31.88
CA ASN A 200 -36.34 -32.96 -32.86
C ASN A 200 -36.01 -32.51 -34.30
N ALA A 201 -36.17 -33.43 -35.26
CA ALA A 201 -35.86 -33.18 -36.68
C ALA A 201 -36.86 -32.23 -37.34
N GLU A 202 -38.10 -32.22 -36.85
CA GLU A 202 -39.17 -31.33 -37.31
C GLU A 202 -38.84 -29.87 -36.98
N ALA A 203 -38.41 -29.59 -35.75
CA ALA A 203 -37.90 -28.28 -35.34
C ALA A 203 -36.62 -27.90 -36.10
N ALA A 204 -35.69 -28.84 -36.29
CA ALA A 204 -34.47 -28.61 -37.04
C ALA A 204 -34.72 -28.16 -38.49
N ALA A 205 -35.84 -28.56 -39.09
CA ALA A 205 -36.24 -28.13 -40.43
C ALA A 205 -36.70 -26.65 -40.52
N ASP A 206 -36.91 -25.97 -39.39
CA ASP A 206 -37.35 -24.56 -39.37
C ASP A 206 -36.36 -23.63 -40.11
N PRO A 207 -36.81 -22.79 -41.06
CA PRO A 207 -35.96 -21.86 -41.79
C PRO A 207 -35.14 -20.92 -40.89
N GLY A 208 -35.70 -20.47 -39.76
CA GLY A 208 -35.07 -19.58 -38.79
C GLY A 208 -33.82 -20.16 -38.12
N LEU A 209 -33.71 -21.49 -38.02
CA LEU A 209 -32.49 -22.16 -37.55
C LEU A 209 -31.38 -22.21 -38.61
N THR A 210 -31.65 -21.82 -39.86
CA THR A 210 -30.61 -21.70 -40.90
C THR A 210 -29.78 -20.41 -40.72
N ARG A 211 -30.36 -19.39 -40.08
CA ARG A 211 -29.71 -18.11 -39.76
C ARG A 211 -30.43 -17.46 -38.57
N ILE A 212 -29.86 -17.63 -37.38
CA ILE A 212 -30.45 -17.14 -36.13
C ILE A 212 -29.97 -15.70 -35.91
N GLU A 213 -30.90 -14.75 -35.85
CA GLU A 213 -30.60 -13.31 -35.84
C GLU A 213 -30.95 -12.65 -34.51
N LEU A 214 -30.06 -12.71 -33.53
CA LEU A 214 -30.26 -12.11 -32.21
C LEU A 214 -30.12 -10.58 -32.28
N GLY A 215 -31.12 -9.86 -31.78
CA GLY A 215 -31.07 -8.40 -31.65
C GLY A 215 -30.04 -8.01 -30.61
N LEU A 216 -29.17 -7.04 -30.92
CA LEU A 216 -28.09 -6.57 -30.04
C LEU A 216 -28.29 -5.10 -29.70
N SER A 217 -28.22 -4.76 -28.42
CA SER A 217 -28.14 -3.39 -27.93
C SER A 217 -26.86 -3.20 -27.11
N THR A 218 -26.24 -2.02 -27.21
CA THR A 218 -25.02 -1.66 -26.48
C THR A 218 -25.04 -0.22 -25.97
N LYS A 219 -24.45 -0.01 -24.80
CA LYS A 219 -24.25 1.30 -24.14
C LYS A 219 -22.76 1.44 -23.81
N GLY A 220 -22.11 2.50 -24.32
CA GLY A 220 -20.67 2.73 -24.12
C GLY A 220 -19.74 1.71 -24.81
N LEU A 221 -20.27 0.80 -25.62
CA LEU A 221 -19.52 -0.32 -26.22
C LEU A 221 -19.62 -0.36 -27.75
N ARG A 222 -18.56 -0.86 -28.37
CA ARG A 222 -18.43 -1.15 -29.80
C ARG A 222 -18.03 -2.63 -29.96
N ILE A 223 -18.78 -3.41 -30.73
CA ILE A 223 -18.49 -4.85 -30.90
C ILE A 223 -17.61 -5.09 -32.11
N GLU A 224 -16.63 -5.99 -31.97
CA GLU A 224 -15.72 -6.48 -33.00
C GLU A 224 -15.78 -8.00 -33.11
N ALA A 225 -15.48 -8.56 -34.29
CA ALA A 225 -15.20 -9.98 -34.45
C ALA A 225 -13.69 -10.25 -34.27
N THR A 226 -13.31 -11.35 -33.63
CA THR A 226 -11.90 -11.73 -33.50
C THR A 226 -11.40 -12.49 -34.74
N PRO A 227 -10.08 -12.48 -35.03
CA PRO A 227 -9.49 -13.34 -36.06
C PRO A 227 -9.71 -14.85 -35.84
N GLY A 228 -10.10 -15.26 -34.62
CA GLY A 228 -10.50 -16.65 -34.29
C GLY A 228 -11.97 -16.98 -34.56
N GLY A 229 -12.79 -16.02 -35.01
CA GLY A 229 -14.23 -16.22 -35.22
C GLY A 229 -15.12 -16.05 -33.98
N GLY A 230 -14.55 -15.57 -32.87
CA GLY A 230 -15.30 -15.08 -31.70
C GLY A 230 -15.59 -13.57 -31.79
N MET A 231 -15.87 -12.93 -30.66
CA MET A 231 -16.16 -11.48 -30.62
C MET A 231 -15.67 -10.78 -29.35
N ARG A 232 -15.52 -9.45 -29.41
CA ARG A 232 -15.09 -8.58 -28.31
C ARG A 232 -16.03 -7.38 -28.21
N ALA A 233 -16.41 -7.00 -26.99
CA ALA A 233 -17.02 -5.70 -26.69
C ALA A 233 -15.91 -4.76 -26.20
N VAL A 234 -15.63 -3.73 -26.97
CA VAL A 234 -14.58 -2.73 -26.75
C VAL A 234 -15.20 -1.45 -26.20
N ASP A 235 -14.55 -0.78 -25.24
CA ASP A 235 -15.02 0.52 -24.74
C ASP A 235 -14.97 1.56 -25.87
N ALA A 236 -16.12 2.20 -26.15
CA ALA A 236 -16.26 3.09 -27.30
C ALA A 236 -15.52 4.44 -27.12
N ALA A 237 -15.18 4.83 -25.90
CA ALA A 237 -14.48 6.07 -25.59
C ALA A 237 -12.95 5.88 -25.55
N VAL A 238 -12.46 4.83 -24.88
CA VAL A 238 -11.02 4.66 -24.60
C VAL A 238 -10.34 3.47 -25.29
N GLY A 239 -11.11 2.61 -25.98
CA GLY A 239 -10.57 1.35 -26.52
C GLY A 239 -10.43 0.28 -25.43
N GLY A 240 -9.72 -0.82 -25.73
CA GLY A 240 -9.57 -1.95 -24.80
C GLY A 240 -10.84 -2.81 -24.62
N THR A 241 -10.65 -4.06 -24.24
CA THR A 241 -11.72 -5.07 -24.16
C THR A 241 -12.41 -5.04 -22.79
N VAL A 242 -13.75 -5.07 -22.78
CA VAL A 242 -14.60 -5.14 -21.59
C VAL A 242 -15.20 -6.55 -21.44
N PHE A 243 -15.78 -7.07 -22.53
CA PHE A 243 -16.32 -8.43 -22.62
C PHE A 243 -15.73 -9.15 -23.85
N GLU A 244 -15.54 -10.46 -23.80
CA GLU A 244 -15.23 -11.27 -24.98
C GLU A 244 -15.96 -12.62 -24.98
N ALA A 245 -16.19 -13.16 -26.17
CA ALA A 245 -16.81 -14.48 -26.38
C ALA A 245 -15.95 -15.31 -27.34
N ALA A 246 -15.95 -16.63 -27.10
CA ALA A 246 -15.34 -17.59 -27.99
C ALA A 246 -16.03 -17.65 -29.36
N LYS A 247 -15.44 -18.41 -30.29
CA LYS A 247 -16.11 -18.85 -31.51
C LYS A 247 -17.31 -19.74 -31.12
N PRO A 248 -18.55 -19.44 -31.55
CA PRO A 248 -19.72 -20.24 -31.20
C PRO A 248 -19.67 -21.67 -31.76
N VAL A 249 -20.30 -22.62 -31.05
CA VAL A 249 -20.31 -24.05 -31.40
C VAL A 249 -21.70 -24.66 -31.23
N MET A 250 -21.90 -25.86 -31.78
CA MET A 250 -23.13 -26.64 -31.63
C MET A 250 -22.85 -28.14 -31.52
N TRP A 251 -23.73 -28.89 -30.87
CA TRP A 251 -23.60 -30.33 -30.68
C TRP A 251 -24.94 -31.08 -30.69
N ASP A 252 -24.92 -32.36 -31.09
CA ASP A 252 -26.08 -33.25 -30.97
C ASP A 252 -26.06 -34.07 -29.65
N SER A 253 -27.14 -34.80 -29.35
CA SER A 253 -27.32 -35.57 -28.11
C SER A 253 -27.26 -37.08 -28.36
N ALA A 254 -26.37 -37.56 -29.24
CA ALA A 254 -26.21 -39.00 -29.44
C ALA A 254 -25.78 -39.70 -28.13
N PRO A 255 -26.27 -40.93 -27.86
CA PRO A 255 -25.84 -41.74 -26.71
C PRO A 255 -24.54 -42.51 -27.01
N PRO A 256 -23.80 -42.96 -25.99
CA PRO A 256 -22.59 -43.75 -26.22
C PRO A 256 -22.96 -45.13 -26.77
N THR A 257 -22.37 -45.51 -27.91
CA THR A 257 -22.63 -46.78 -28.60
C THR A 257 -21.87 -47.95 -27.94
N THR A 258 -22.36 -48.41 -26.79
CA THR A 258 -21.81 -49.57 -26.08
C THR A 258 -22.07 -50.89 -26.82
N THR A 259 -21.12 -51.34 -27.64
CA THR A 259 -21.17 -52.67 -28.26
C THR A 259 -20.77 -53.79 -27.29
N GLN A 260 -21.65 -54.12 -26.33
CA GLN A 260 -21.78 -55.52 -25.86
C GLN A 260 -23.08 -55.82 -25.10
N GLN A 261 -23.71 -56.93 -25.54
CA GLN A 261 -24.77 -57.73 -24.91
C GLN A 261 -26.12 -57.07 -24.57
N SER A 262 -27.18 -57.79 -24.97
CA SER A 262 -28.57 -57.38 -24.86
C SER A 262 -29.21 -57.84 -23.53
N VAL A 263 -29.90 -56.91 -22.87
CA VAL A 263 -30.95 -57.24 -21.89
C VAL A 263 -32.25 -56.62 -22.39
N ARG A 264 -33.28 -57.45 -22.62
CA ARG A 264 -34.61 -56.97 -23.02
C ARG A 264 -35.32 -56.35 -21.81
N GLY A 265 -35.99 -55.21 -22.00
CA GLY A 265 -37.10 -54.81 -21.12
C GLY A 265 -36.95 -53.52 -20.30
N VAL A 266 -36.26 -52.49 -20.80
CA VAL A 266 -36.40 -51.12 -20.27
C VAL A 266 -36.74 -50.18 -21.40
N VAL A 267 -37.81 -49.38 -21.25
CA VAL A 267 -38.18 -48.33 -22.20
C VAL A 267 -37.19 -47.15 -22.06
N PRO A 268 -36.59 -46.63 -23.14
CA PRO A 268 -35.74 -45.45 -23.05
C PRO A 268 -36.51 -44.25 -22.48
N ARG A 269 -36.11 -43.78 -21.30
CA ARG A 269 -36.57 -42.50 -20.76
C ARG A 269 -36.00 -41.39 -21.65
N ALA A 270 -36.85 -40.46 -22.10
CA ALA A 270 -36.45 -39.39 -23.00
C ALA A 270 -35.18 -38.67 -22.51
N ALA A 271 -34.20 -38.51 -23.42
CA ALA A 271 -32.96 -37.82 -23.11
C ALA A 271 -33.26 -36.36 -22.76
N LYS A 272 -32.83 -35.92 -21.57
CA LYS A 272 -32.80 -34.49 -21.27
C LYS A 272 -31.71 -33.83 -22.10
N ALA A 273 -31.96 -32.60 -22.56
CA ALA A 273 -30.92 -31.75 -23.11
C ALA A 273 -29.76 -31.61 -22.11
N ARG A 274 -28.53 -31.77 -22.60
CA ARG A 274 -27.30 -31.46 -21.86
C ARG A 274 -26.84 -30.09 -22.35
N LEU A 275 -26.85 -29.09 -21.44
CA LEU A 275 -26.40 -27.72 -21.72
C LEU A 275 -24.87 -27.59 -21.72
N GLU A 276 -24.19 -28.56 -21.11
CA GLU A 276 -22.77 -28.81 -21.36
C GLU A 276 -22.59 -29.62 -22.64
N VAL A 277 -21.43 -29.49 -23.30
CA VAL A 277 -21.00 -30.32 -24.43
C VAL A 277 -21.02 -31.80 -24.01
N GLY A 278 -22.12 -32.47 -24.33
CA GLY A 278 -22.50 -33.74 -23.73
C GLY A 278 -21.68 -34.90 -24.25
N GLU A 279 -21.21 -35.77 -23.34
CA GLU A 279 -20.28 -36.91 -23.47
C GLU A 279 -20.38 -37.85 -24.69
N SER A 280 -21.41 -37.73 -25.53
CA SER A 280 -21.55 -38.50 -26.77
C SER A 280 -22.20 -37.72 -27.93
N GLY A 281 -22.11 -36.40 -27.94
CA GLY A 281 -22.53 -35.56 -29.07
C GLY A 281 -21.48 -35.40 -30.17
N ARG A 282 -21.90 -35.36 -31.44
CA ARG A 282 -21.10 -34.81 -32.55
C ARG A 282 -21.10 -33.28 -32.46
N THR A 283 -19.95 -32.64 -32.67
CA THR A 283 -19.78 -31.17 -32.59
C THR A 283 -19.51 -30.54 -33.96
N ALA A 284 -19.95 -29.29 -34.16
CA ALA A 284 -19.60 -28.48 -35.32
C ALA A 284 -19.48 -26.98 -34.94
N PRO A 285 -18.67 -26.19 -35.66
CA PRO A 285 -18.58 -24.74 -35.47
C PRO A 285 -19.84 -24.03 -35.97
N VAL A 286 -20.19 -22.92 -35.32
CA VAL A 286 -21.32 -22.06 -35.70
C VAL A 286 -20.76 -20.74 -36.24
N GLY A 287 -21.16 -20.35 -37.45
CA GLY A 287 -20.67 -19.12 -38.09
C GLY A 287 -21.19 -17.87 -37.39
N LEU A 288 -20.30 -17.11 -36.75
CA LEU A 288 -20.61 -15.84 -36.11
C LEU A 288 -20.44 -14.67 -37.11
N THR A 289 -21.39 -13.74 -37.11
CA THR A 289 -21.24 -12.43 -37.77
C THR A 289 -21.91 -11.36 -36.91
N VAL A 290 -21.19 -10.29 -36.61
CA VAL A 290 -21.69 -9.21 -35.74
C VAL A 290 -21.78 -7.90 -36.51
N THR A 291 -22.84 -7.15 -36.22
CA THR A 291 -23.12 -5.81 -36.74
C THR A 291 -23.53 -4.90 -35.57
N LYS A 292 -23.67 -3.59 -35.79
CA LYS A 292 -23.97 -2.61 -34.73
C LYS A 292 -25.21 -2.95 -33.87
N ASN A 293 -26.21 -3.63 -34.43
CA ASN A 293 -27.50 -3.90 -33.79
C ASN A 293 -27.96 -5.36 -33.88
N LYS A 294 -27.11 -6.28 -34.35
CA LYS A 294 -27.46 -7.70 -34.51
C LYS A 294 -26.24 -8.62 -34.46
N ILE A 295 -26.40 -9.73 -33.75
CA ILE A 295 -25.55 -10.92 -33.84
C ILE A 295 -26.27 -11.94 -34.73
N THR A 296 -25.55 -12.49 -35.71
CA THR A 296 -26.02 -13.59 -36.55
C THR A 296 -25.23 -14.84 -36.21
N LEU A 297 -25.94 -15.91 -35.85
CA LEU A 297 -25.40 -17.26 -35.71
C LEU A 297 -25.85 -18.11 -36.91
N THR A 298 -24.91 -18.85 -37.50
CA THR A 298 -25.13 -19.68 -38.68
C THR A 298 -24.78 -21.14 -38.32
N PRO A 299 -25.75 -21.95 -37.88
CA PRO A 299 -25.52 -23.36 -37.54
C PRO A 299 -25.02 -24.18 -38.73
N ASP A 300 -24.19 -25.18 -38.44
CA ASP A 300 -23.76 -26.18 -39.43
C ASP A 300 -24.95 -27.06 -39.82
N ILE A 301 -25.46 -26.90 -41.04
CA ILE A 301 -26.61 -27.66 -41.55
C ILE A 301 -26.34 -29.17 -41.68
N PRO A 302 -25.15 -29.65 -42.10
CA PRO A 302 -24.78 -31.07 -42.04
C PRO A 302 -24.92 -31.72 -40.65
N LEU A 303 -24.59 -31.01 -39.57
CA LEU A 303 -24.86 -31.47 -38.20
C LEU A 303 -26.32 -31.25 -37.78
N LEU A 304 -26.89 -30.06 -38.00
CA LEU A 304 -28.25 -29.73 -37.56
C LEU A 304 -29.33 -30.60 -38.20
N ARG A 305 -29.16 -31.00 -39.46
CA ARG A 305 -30.16 -31.73 -40.28
C ARG A 305 -29.64 -33.06 -40.81
N GLY A 306 -28.49 -33.53 -40.34
CA GLY A 306 -27.87 -34.77 -40.82
C GLY A 306 -28.70 -36.01 -40.53
N LYS A 307 -28.63 -37.04 -41.39
CA LYS A 307 -29.35 -38.31 -41.23
C LYS A 307 -28.98 -39.09 -39.95
N ASP A 308 -27.80 -38.83 -39.39
CA ASP A 308 -27.25 -39.50 -38.21
C ASP A 308 -27.37 -38.63 -36.93
N THR A 309 -28.23 -37.61 -36.96
CA THR A 309 -28.37 -36.61 -35.89
C THR A 309 -29.35 -37.07 -34.83
N VAL A 310 -28.90 -37.06 -33.57
CA VAL A 310 -29.73 -37.44 -32.43
C VAL A 310 -30.08 -36.19 -31.63
N TYR A 311 -31.37 -35.92 -31.48
CA TYR A 311 -31.86 -34.72 -30.82
C TYR A 311 -32.01 -34.93 -29.30
N PRO A 312 -31.92 -33.87 -28.48
CA PRO A 312 -31.80 -32.47 -28.87
C PRO A 312 -30.43 -32.06 -29.44
N VAL A 313 -30.43 -31.09 -30.35
CA VAL A 313 -29.22 -30.38 -30.80
C VAL A 313 -29.15 -29.05 -30.05
N VAL A 314 -27.96 -28.67 -29.57
CA VAL A 314 -27.72 -27.43 -28.83
C VAL A 314 -26.79 -26.52 -29.62
N VAL A 315 -27.08 -25.21 -29.63
CA VAL A 315 -26.27 -24.14 -30.28
C VAL A 315 -25.90 -23.10 -29.21
N ASP A 316 -24.62 -22.73 -29.10
CA ASP A 316 -24.04 -22.00 -27.95
C ASP A 316 -23.04 -20.88 -28.33
N PRO A 317 -23.29 -19.66 -27.83
CA PRO A 317 -22.23 -18.67 -27.53
C PRO A 317 -22.17 -18.27 -26.04
N ILE A 318 -20.97 -18.37 -25.43
CA ILE A 318 -20.68 -17.90 -24.06
C ILE A 318 -19.85 -16.61 -24.05
N PRO A 319 -20.45 -15.43 -23.75
CA PRO A 319 -19.71 -14.20 -23.42
C PRO A 319 -19.28 -14.09 -21.93
N LYS A 320 -18.06 -13.63 -21.70
CA LYS A 320 -17.39 -13.43 -20.39
C LYS A 320 -16.81 -12.01 -20.27
N THR A 321 -16.49 -11.55 -19.06
CA THR A 321 -15.64 -10.36 -18.87
C THR A 321 -14.15 -10.62 -19.10
N LEU A 322 -13.37 -9.60 -19.50
CA LEU A 322 -11.91 -9.67 -19.50
C LEU A 322 -11.34 -9.71 -18.06
N SER A 323 -10.28 -10.50 -17.85
CA SER A 323 -9.53 -10.61 -16.58
C SER A 323 -8.02 -10.62 -16.82
N ARG A 324 -7.21 -10.46 -15.76
CA ARG A 324 -5.76 -10.77 -15.75
C ARG A 324 -5.46 -12.26 -15.59
N THR A 325 -6.50 -13.07 -15.38
CA THR A 325 -6.47 -14.53 -15.30
C THR A 325 -7.20 -15.13 -16.50
N ALA A 326 -6.89 -16.38 -16.85
CA ALA A 326 -7.55 -17.07 -17.96
C ALA A 326 -7.43 -18.59 -17.85
N TRP A 327 -8.33 -19.32 -18.51
CA TRP A 327 -8.22 -20.76 -18.73
C TRP A 327 -8.82 -21.18 -20.08
N THR A 328 -8.29 -22.25 -20.68
CA THR A 328 -8.78 -22.82 -21.96
C THR A 328 -8.37 -24.29 -22.07
N SER A 329 -8.93 -25.03 -23.02
CA SER A 329 -8.28 -26.24 -23.53
C SER A 329 -7.97 -26.16 -25.03
N VAL A 330 -7.10 -27.08 -25.47
CA VAL A 330 -6.65 -27.20 -26.87
C VAL A 330 -6.66 -28.68 -27.28
N MET A 331 -7.02 -28.96 -28.53
CA MET A 331 -7.38 -30.30 -29.02
C MET A 331 -6.62 -30.66 -30.30
N SER A 332 -5.94 -31.80 -30.34
CA SER A 332 -5.01 -32.14 -31.41
C SER A 332 -5.68 -32.50 -32.75
N GLY A 333 -6.86 -33.11 -32.70
CA GLY A 333 -7.63 -33.48 -33.90
C GLY A 333 -8.59 -32.39 -34.39
N MET A 334 -8.85 -31.37 -33.57
CA MET A 334 -9.59 -30.15 -33.93
C MET A 334 -8.68 -28.90 -33.78
N PRO A 335 -7.56 -28.81 -34.50
CA PRO A 335 -6.44 -27.98 -34.05
C PRO A 335 -6.68 -26.46 -34.15
N SER A 336 -7.64 -26.05 -34.98
CA SER A 336 -8.05 -24.64 -35.15
C SER A 336 -9.28 -24.24 -34.32
N GLU A 337 -9.83 -25.14 -33.49
CA GLU A 337 -10.96 -24.86 -32.61
C GLU A 337 -10.50 -24.37 -31.21
N GLN A 338 -11.33 -23.57 -30.56
CA GLN A 338 -11.09 -22.95 -29.26
C GLN A 338 -12.08 -23.48 -28.23
N ASP A 339 -11.61 -23.81 -27.03
CA ASP A 339 -12.42 -24.21 -25.86
C ASP A 339 -12.12 -23.22 -24.72
N TRP A 340 -12.37 -21.95 -25.02
CA TRP A 340 -12.00 -20.79 -24.20
C TRP A 340 -12.94 -20.61 -23.01
N ALA A 341 -12.37 -20.35 -21.82
CA ALA A 341 -13.09 -20.07 -20.59
C ALA A 341 -14.22 -21.10 -20.29
N TYR A 342 -13.96 -22.37 -20.61
CA TYR A 342 -14.93 -23.47 -20.53
C TYR A 342 -15.64 -23.53 -19.17
N SER A 343 -16.94 -23.79 -19.21
CA SER A 343 -17.77 -23.95 -18.01
C SER A 343 -17.63 -25.38 -17.46
N GLY A 344 -17.87 -25.55 -16.16
CA GLY A 344 -17.63 -26.82 -15.47
C GLY A 344 -16.18 -27.30 -15.60
N SER A 345 -15.96 -28.38 -16.36
CA SER A 345 -14.68 -29.06 -16.52
C SER A 345 -14.30 -29.40 -17.97
N ALA A 346 -13.00 -29.46 -18.26
CA ALA A 346 -12.47 -29.90 -19.56
C ALA A 346 -11.55 -31.12 -19.43
N GLY A 347 -11.52 -31.96 -20.47
CA GLY A 347 -10.70 -33.16 -20.54
C GLY A 347 -9.20 -32.90 -20.78
N MET A 348 -8.36 -33.82 -20.31
CA MET A 348 -6.90 -33.75 -20.41
C MET A 348 -6.34 -35.16 -20.66
N GLY A 349 -5.46 -35.31 -21.66
CA GLY A 349 -4.92 -36.59 -22.13
C GLY A 349 -5.56 -37.05 -23.44
N LYS A 350 -5.45 -38.35 -23.77
CA LYS A 350 -6.12 -38.94 -24.93
C LYS A 350 -7.61 -39.16 -24.65
N CYS A 351 -8.47 -38.65 -25.50
CA CYS A 351 -9.92 -38.78 -25.31
C CYS A 351 -10.37 -40.25 -25.52
N PRO A 352 -11.04 -40.89 -24.54
CA PRO A 352 -11.39 -42.31 -24.59
C PRO A 352 -12.53 -42.62 -25.57
N LEU A 353 -12.19 -43.23 -26.71
CA LEU A 353 -13.17 -43.66 -27.74
C LEU A 353 -13.93 -44.95 -27.38
N ASP A 354 -13.51 -45.68 -26.36
CA ASP A 354 -14.18 -46.89 -25.85
C ASP A 354 -15.28 -46.57 -24.84
N TYR A 355 -15.06 -45.57 -23.99
CA TYR A 355 -16.04 -45.06 -23.03
C TYR A 355 -16.90 -43.90 -23.59
N ASN A 356 -16.28 -42.93 -24.29
CA ASN A 356 -16.91 -41.73 -24.87
C ASN A 356 -16.75 -41.68 -26.41
N PRO A 357 -17.19 -42.71 -27.17
CA PRO A 357 -16.90 -42.86 -28.61
C PRO A 357 -17.21 -41.63 -29.46
N VAL A 358 -18.23 -40.84 -29.11
CA VAL A 358 -18.75 -39.78 -29.97
C VAL A 358 -18.24 -38.38 -29.59
N THR A 359 -18.13 -37.98 -28.32
CA THR A 359 -17.39 -36.71 -28.03
C THR A 359 -15.91 -36.83 -28.32
N CYS A 360 -15.32 -38.02 -28.15
CA CYS A 360 -13.90 -38.20 -28.42
C CYS A 360 -13.59 -38.38 -29.91
N ALA A 361 -14.62 -38.54 -30.76
CA ALA A 361 -14.45 -38.55 -32.20
C ALA A 361 -13.76 -37.26 -32.66
N ASN A 362 -12.65 -37.40 -33.37
CA ASN A 362 -11.83 -36.31 -33.90
C ASN A 362 -11.20 -35.34 -32.87
N ILE A 363 -11.37 -35.54 -31.55
CA ILE A 363 -10.65 -34.72 -30.54
C ILE A 363 -9.17 -35.10 -30.47
N GLY A 364 -8.88 -36.40 -30.46
CA GLY A 364 -7.53 -36.92 -30.25
C GLY A 364 -7.02 -36.67 -28.83
N VAL A 365 -5.98 -35.85 -28.71
CA VAL A 365 -5.36 -35.44 -27.43
C VAL A 365 -5.88 -34.06 -27.04
N ARG A 366 -6.34 -33.91 -25.79
CA ARG A 366 -6.75 -32.62 -25.21
C ARG A 366 -5.77 -32.20 -24.12
N ARG A 367 -5.41 -30.92 -24.07
CA ARG A 367 -4.54 -30.32 -23.04
C ARG A 367 -5.19 -29.06 -22.48
N LEU A 368 -4.89 -28.73 -21.22
CA LEU A 368 -5.46 -27.57 -20.52
C LEU A 368 -4.40 -26.48 -20.35
N LEU A 369 -4.78 -25.21 -20.38
CA LEU A 369 -3.89 -24.07 -20.12
C LEU A 369 -4.56 -23.09 -19.15
N PHE A 370 -3.76 -22.45 -18.28
CA PHE A 370 -4.20 -21.52 -17.25
C PHE A 370 -3.19 -20.36 -17.11
N THR A 371 -3.63 -19.10 -17.12
CA THR A 371 -2.77 -17.92 -16.84
C THR A 371 -3.04 -17.38 -15.44
N PHE A 372 -1.95 -17.11 -14.71
CA PHE A 372 -1.95 -16.47 -13.40
C PHE A 372 -1.14 -15.16 -13.42
N PRO A 373 -1.54 -14.11 -12.66
CA PRO A 373 -0.72 -12.93 -12.44
C PRO A 373 0.52 -13.26 -11.59
N LEU A 374 1.63 -12.58 -11.85
CA LEU A 374 2.87 -12.70 -11.06
C LEU A 374 3.46 -11.35 -10.57
N ALA A 375 2.90 -10.23 -11.02
CA ALA A 375 3.40 -8.87 -10.76
C ALA A 375 3.75 -8.59 -9.27
N THR A 376 2.83 -8.92 -8.35
CA THR A 376 2.97 -8.68 -6.90
C THR A 376 4.16 -9.41 -6.25
N TYR A 377 4.73 -10.41 -6.92
CA TYR A 377 5.85 -11.22 -6.43
C TYR A 377 7.22 -10.75 -6.97
N SER A 378 7.25 -9.71 -7.79
CA SER A 378 8.48 -9.04 -8.25
C SER A 378 9.35 -8.64 -7.05
N GLY A 379 10.58 -9.15 -6.97
CA GLY A 379 11.51 -8.89 -5.86
C GLY A 379 11.21 -9.63 -4.54
N LYS A 380 10.20 -10.50 -4.47
CA LYS A 380 9.97 -11.40 -3.33
C LYS A 380 10.84 -12.65 -3.43
N GLN A 381 11.19 -13.25 -2.29
CA GLN A 381 11.77 -14.60 -2.28
C GLN A 381 10.63 -15.62 -2.33
N ILE A 382 10.59 -16.43 -3.38
CA ILE A 382 9.60 -17.51 -3.51
C ILE A 382 10.15 -18.77 -2.83
N LEU A 383 9.42 -19.25 -1.82
CA LEU A 383 9.80 -20.39 -0.98
C LEU A 383 9.09 -21.68 -1.40
N SER A 384 7.82 -21.59 -1.78
CA SER A 384 7.05 -22.71 -2.33
C SER A 384 6.12 -22.24 -3.45
N ALA A 385 5.88 -23.12 -4.41
CA ALA A 385 4.91 -22.92 -5.49
C ALA A 385 4.11 -24.21 -5.70
N GLN A 386 2.78 -24.10 -5.73
CA GLN A 386 1.87 -25.23 -5.94
C GLN A 386 0.77 -24.88 -6.93
N PHE A 387 0.69 -25.62 -8.03
CA PHE A 387 -0.50 -25.61 -8.88
C PHE A 387 -1.53 -26.58 -8.29
N SER A 388 -2.77 -26.09 -8.10
CA SER A 388 -3.88 -26.86 -7.53
C SER A 388 -5.09 -26.84 -8.47
N GLY A 389 -5.75 -28.00 -8.61
CA GLY A 389 -6.91 -28.18 -9.46
C GLY A 389 -7.92 -29.19 -8.91
N ARG A 390 -9.14 -29.13 -9.43
CA ARG A 390 -10.24 -30.05 -9.10
C ARG A 390 -10.45 -31.02 -10.26
N VAL A 391 -10.10 -32.28 -10.07
CA VAL A 391 -10.37 -33.38 -10.99
C VAL A 391 -11.80 -33.86 -10.75
N GLU A 392 -12.68 -33.59 -11.71
CA GLU A 392 -14.10 -33.98 -11.67
C GLU A 392 -14.33 -35.42 -12.15
N HIS A 393 -13.48 -35.90 -13.07
CA HIS A 393 -13.62 -37.22 -13.66
C HIS A 393 -12.24 -37.84 -13.97
N ILE A 394 -12.16 -39.16 -13.93
CA ILE A 394 -11.00 -39.96 -14.35
C ILE A 394 -11.50 -41.11 -15.24
N TYR A 395 -10.66 -41.62 -16.15
CA TYR A 395 -11.06 -42.76 -16.99
C TYR A 395 -11.32 -44.05 -16.18
N SER A 396 -10.43 -44.38 -15.26
CA SER A 396 -10.52 -45.61 -14.46
C SER A 396 -11.65 -45.55 -13.43
N ALA A 397 -12.56 -46.52 -13.42
CA ALA A 397 -13.64 -46.63 -12.42
C ALA A 397 -13.16 -46.78 -10.96
N THR A 398 -11.86 -47.02 -10.75
CA THR A 398 -11.17 -46.92 -9.45
C THR A 398 -9.89 -46.08 -9.61
N PRO A 399 -9.52 -45.19 -8.68
CA PRO A 399 -8.33 -44.34 -8.79
C PRO A 399 -7.00 -45.13 -8.95
N THR A 400 -6.48 -45.15 -10.18
CA THR A 400 -5.13 -45.61 -10.51
C THR A 400 -4.13 -44.43 -10.47
N ALA A 401 -2.84 -44.74 -10.41
CA ALA A 401 -1.77 -43.73 -10.37
C ALA A 401 -1.36 -43.40 -11.81
N GLU A 402 -2.00 -42.37 -12.38
CA GLU A 402 -1.96 -42.05 -13.81
C GLU A 402 -1.26 -40.71 -14.03
N PRO A 403 0.02 -40.67 -14.44
CA PRO A 403 0.83 -39.47 -14.27
C PRO A 403 0.36 -38.26 -15.09
N VAL A 404 0.31 -37.11 -14.42
CA VAL A 404 0.01 -35.78 -14.98
C VAL A 404 1.29 -34.95 -15.01
N GLU A 405 1.51 -34.17 -16.05
CA GLU A 405 2.69 -33.30 -16.19
C GLU A 405 2.29 -31.84 -16.39
N LEU A 406 2.90 -30.95 -15.61
CA LEU A 406 2.69 -29.50 -15.61
C LEU A 406 3.84 -28.78 -16.32
N TYR A 407 3.50 -28.05 -17.38
CA TYR A 407 4.37 -27.33 -18.33
C TYR A 407 4.25 -25.80 -18.16
N ARG A 408 5.28 -25.03 -18.55
CA ARG A 408 5.13 -23.59 -18.87
C ARG A 408 4.76 -23.43 -20.35
N ILE A 409 3.88 -22.48 -20.65
CA ILE A 409 3.50 -22.13 -22.02
C ILE A 409 4.13 -20.78 -22.39
N GLY A 410 5.02 -20.80 -23.37
CA GLY A 410 5.68 -19.62 -23.93
C GLY A 410 6.67 -18.93 -22.98
N GLY A 411 6.94 -17.65 -23.25
CA GLY A 411 7.92 -16.81 -22.54
C GLY A 411 7.29 -15.71 -21.67
N LYS A 412 8.09 -14.69 -21.36
CA LYS A 412 7.73 -13.59 -20.45
C LYS A 412 6.39 -12.96 -20.80
N ASN A 413 5.49 -12.89 -19.81
CA ASN A 413 4.14 -12.33 -19.90
C ASN A 413 3.18 -13.04 -20.90
N ARG A 414 3.53 -14.25 -21.43
CA ARG A 414 2.62 -15.01 -22.29
C ARG A 414 1.33 -15.31 -21.52
N THR A 415 0.24 -14.79 -22.05
CA THR A 415 -1.13 -14.89 -21.54
C THR A 415 -2.00 -15.50 -22.63
N ILE A 416 -2.88 -16.45 -22.29
CA ILE A 416 -3.85 -17.01 -23.26
C ILE A 416 -5.05 -16.07 -23.44
N THR A 417 -5.64 -16.12 -24.63
CA THR A 417 -6.78 -15.30 -25.08
C THR A 417 -7.85 -16.17 -25.74
N SER A 418 -9.02 -15.60 -26.02
CA SER A 418 -10.13 -16.25 -26.74
C SER A 418 -9.82 -16.76 -28.17
N SER A 419 -8.62 -16.48 -28.70
CA SER A 419 -8.11 -17.07 -29.96
C SER A 419 -7.14 -18.26 -29.77
N SER A 420 -6.92 -18.74 -28.54
CA SER A 420 -5.94 -19.81 -28.25
C SER A 420 -6.45 -21.18 -28.68
N SER A 421 -5.70 -21.87 -29.56
CA SER A 421 -6.02 -23.21 -30.07
C SER A 421 -4.77 -24.11 -30.08
N TRP A 422 -4.91 -25.38 -30.48
CA TRP A 422 -3.74 -26.26 -30.64
C TRP A 422 -2.76 -25.72 -31.69
N SER A 423 -3.26 -25.27 -32.85
CA SER A 423 -2.46 -24.73 -33.96
C SER A 423 -1.48 -23.62 -33.55
N ASN A 424 -1.86 -22.75 -32.60
CA ASN A 424 -1.04 -21.62 -32.16
C ASN A 424 -0.39 -21.79 -30.76
N THR A 425 -0.65 -22.90 -30.05
CA THR A 425 0.02 -23.22 -28.76
C THR A 425 0.90 -24.48 -28.81
N LYS A 426 0.80 -25.31 -29.85
CA LYS A 426 1.46 -26.63 -29.92
C LYS A 426 2.99 -26.59 -29.74
N ASP A 427 3.65 -25.52 -30.17
CA ASP A 427 5.11 -25.37 -30.11
C ASP A 427 5.57 -24.58 -28.86
N GLU A 428 4.64 -24.11 -28.02
CA GLU A 428 4.94 -23.26 -26.86
C GLU A 428 5.18 -24.04 -25.54
N TRP A 429 5.10 -25.38 -25.57
CA TRP A 429 5.17 -26.24 -24.39
C TRP A 429 6.62 -26.39 -23.87
N GLY A 430 7.04 -25.41 -23.06
CA GLY A 430 8.39 -25.23 -22.54
C GLY A 430 8.79 -26.18 -21.40
N SER A 431 10.03 -26.04 -20.91
CA SER A 431 10.74 -27.03 -20.09
C SER A 431 10.32 -27.13 -18.62
N ILE A 432 9.05 -27.39 -18.34
CA ILE A 432 8.61 -27.93 -17.03
C ILE A 432 8.02 -29.33 -17.24
N PRO A 433 8.72 -30.39 -16.82
CA PRO A 433 8.16 -31.73 -16.72
C PRO A 433 7.96 -32.12 -15.25
N THR A 434 7.22 -31.30 -14.48
CA THR A 434 6.87 -31.67 -13.09
C THR A 434 5.78 -32.74 -13.14
N THR A 435 6.19 -34.02 -13.01
CA THR A 435 5.29 -35.17 -13.06
C THR A 435 4.66 -35.44 -11.69
N LEU A 436 3.34 -35.31 -11.57
CA LEU A 436 2.57 -35.85 -10.45
C LEU A 436 2.15 -37.29 -10.78
N ASN A 437 2.66 -38.26 -10.04
CA ASN A 437 2.24 -39.67 -10.13
C ASN A 437 1.48 -40.07 -8.85
N ALA A 438 0.18 -39.81 -8.81
CA ALA A 438 -0.67 -40.05 -7.65
C ALA A 438 -2.04 -40.62 -8.05
N LYS A 439 -2.67 -41.35 -7.12
CA LYS A 439 -4.09 -41.75 -7.23
C LYS A 439 -4.96 -40.56 -6.85
N ILE A 440 -5.78 -40.07 -7.77
CA ILE A 440 -6.67 -38.92 -7.52
C ILE A 440 -8.12 -39.42 -7.56
N SER A 441 -8.82 -39.31 -6.43
CA SER A 441 -10.26 -39.56 -6.34
C SER A 441 -11.04 -38.35 -6.86
N PRO A 442 -12.03 -38.53 -7.77
CA PRO A 442 -12.87 -37.44 -8.27
C PRO A 442 -13.56 -36.59 -7.19
N THR A 443 -13.86 -35.34 -7.53
CA THR A 443 -14.53 -34.35 -6.65
C THR A 443 -15.48 -33.45 -7.46
N GLN A 444 -16.23 -32.54 -6.84
CA GLN A 444 -17.07 -31.56 -7.54
C GLN A 444 -16.34 -30.21 -7.70
N CYS A 445 -16.72 -29.40 -8.70
CA CYS A 445 -16.04 -28.13 -8.98
C CYS A 445 -16.19 -27.05 -7.88
N ASN A 446 -17.12 -27.23 -6.93
CA ASN A 446 -17.30 -26.41 -5.73
C ASN A 446 -16.59 -26.97 -4.47
N SER A 447 -16.02 -28.17 -4.53
CA SER A 447 -15.30 -28.82 -3.41
C SER A 447 -13.86 -28.32 -3.24
N ALA A 448 -13.10 -28.92 -2.31
CA ALA A 448 -11.66 -28.73 -2.22
C ALA A 448 -10.89 -29.31 -3.43
N ALA A 449 -9.71 -28.76 -3.72
CA ALA A 449 -8.81 -29.26 -4.76
C ALA A 449 -8.17 -30.60 -4.37
N ASN A 450 -8.15 -31.54 -5.32
CA ASN A 450 -7.69 -32.93 -5.16
C ASN A 450 -6.48 -33.28 -6.05
N LEU A 451 -6.11 -32.41 -7.00
CA LEU A 451 -4.84 -32.45 -7.71
C LEU A 451 -3.97 -31.30 -7.21
N ASN A 452 -2.76 -31.62 -6.75
CA ASN A 452 -1.78 -30.66 -6.24
C ASN A 452 -0.40 -31.03 -6.80
N ILE A 453 0.26 -30.07 -7.45
CA ILE A 453 1.59 -30.23 -8.05
C ILE A 453 2.52 -29.19 -7.40
N THR A 454 3.36 -29.66 -6.48
CA THR A 454 4.06 -28.81 -5.50
C THR A 454 5.57 -28.85 -5.71
N ASN A 455 6.20 -27.67 -5.75
CA ASN A 455 7.65 -27.46 -5.86
C ASN A 455 8.29 -28.18 -7.07
N GLY A 456 9.57 -28.57 -6.97
CA GLY A 456 10.35 -29.03 -8.11
C GLY A 456 10.55 -27.93 -9.15
N GLN A 457 10.45 -28.26 -10.45
CA GLN A 457 10.66 -27.29 -11.52
C GLN A 457 9.61 -26.17 -11.56
N LEU A 458 8.42 -26.37 -10.97
CA LEU A 458 7.44 -25.29 -10.81
C LEU A 458 7.98 -24.16 -9.91
N LEU A 459 8.68 -24.49 -8.82
CA LEU A 459 9.28 -23.49 -7.93
C LEU A 459 10.40 -22.72 -8.65
N THR A 460 11.30 -23.43 -9.34
CA THR A 460 12.38 -22.82 -10.13
C THR A 460 11.84 -21.84 -11.17
N GLU A 461 10.75 -22.18 -11.85
CA GLU A 461 10.20 -21.36 -12.93
C GLU A 461 9.37 -20.17 -12.41
N VAL A 462 8.70 -20.29 -11.26
CA VAL A 462 8.12 -19.12 -10.57
C VAL A 462 9.23 -18.21 -10.02
N GLN A 463 10.31 -18.75 -9.44
CA GLN A 463 11.48 -17.99 -9.00
C GLN A 463 12.14 -17.22 -10.16
N ASN A 464 12.34 -17.88 -11.31
CA ASN A 464 12.87 -17.22 -12.51
C ASN A 464 11.92 -16.12 -13.01
N ALA A 465 10.62 -16.41 -13.13
CA ALA A 465 9.63 -15.45 -13.62
C ALA A 465 9.49 -14.23 -12.71
N THR A 466 9.58 -14.40 -11.39
CA THR A 466 9.50 -13.30 -10.42
C THR A 466 10.80 -12.51 -10.31
N GLY A 467 11.96 -13.17 -10.43
CA GLY A 467 13.27 -12.52 -10.52
C GLY A 467 13.46 -11.70 -11.81
N ASP A 468 12.87 -12.15 -12.92
CA ASP A 468 12.78 -11.40 -14.18
C ASP A 468 11.64 -10.36 -14.20
N SER A 469 10.87 -10.17 -13.12
CA SER A 469 9.68 -9.29 -13.07
C SER A 469 8.67 -9.56 -14.20
N TRP A 470 8.15 -10.79 -14.26
CA TRP A 470 7.04 -11.17 -15.15
C TRP A 470 5.70 -10.70 -14.55
N LYS A 471 4.85 -10.08 -15.39
CA LYS A 471 3.50 -9.64 -15.00
C LYS A 471 2.52 -10.80 -14.90
N SER A 472 2.72 -11.85 -15.70
CA SER A 472 1.91 -13.08 -15.72
C SER A 472 2.72 -14.29 -16.19
N MET A 473 2.22 -15.49 -15.86
CA MET A 473 2.74 -16.78 -16.35
C MET A 473 1.59 -17.68 -16.78
N THR A 474 1.73 -18.36 -17.92
CA THR A 474 0.80 -19.42 -18.34
C THR A 474 1.41 -20.80 -18.08
N LEU A 475 0.63 -21.64 -17.42
CA LEU A 475 0.92 -23.05 -17.16
C LEU A 475 -0.01 -23.93 -18.00
N GLY A 476 0.44 -25.14 -18.35
CA GLY A 476 -0.32 -26.12 -19.12
C GLY A 476 -0.26 -27.52 -18.54
N LEU A 477 -1.34 -28.29 -18.66
CA LEU A 477 -1.44 -29.67 -18.20
C LEU A 477 -1.62 -30.65 -19.37
N LYS A 478 -0.89 -31.76 -19.30
CA LYS A 478 -1.05 -32.95 -20.15
C LYS A 478 -0.94 -34.24 -19.35
N ALA A 479 -1.47 -35.33 -19.91
CA ALA A 479 -1.09 -36.66 -19.44
C ALA A 479 0.38 -36.94 -19.81
N LYS A 480 1.09 -37.75 -19.02
CA LYS A 480 2.44 -38.20 -19.38
C LYS A 480 2.44 -39.11 -20.61
N ASP A 481 1.44 -39.99 -20.68
CA ASP A 481 1.16 -40.83 -21.84
C ASP A 481 -0.12 -40.32 -22.52
N GLU A 482 0.05 -39.61 -23.64
CA GLU A 482 -1.04 -39.12 -24.50
C GLU A 482 -1.45 -40.17 -25.57
N SER A 483 -0.94 -41.40 -25.49
CA SER A 483 -1.32 -42.54 -26.33
C SER A 483 -2.28 -43.52 -25.63
N SER A 484 -2.35 -43.50 -24.30
CA SER A 484 -3.24 -44.31 -23.46
C SER A 484 -4.46 -43.53 -22.96
N TYR A 485 -5.61 -44.21 -22.82
CA TYR A 485 -6.82 -43.64 -22.22
C TYR A 485 -6.75 -43.56 -20.69
N ALA A 486 -5.92 -44.36 -20.02
CA ALA A 486 -5.80 -44.35 -18.56
C ALA A 486 -5.30 -42.99 -18.03
N GLY A 487 -4.51 -42.27 -18.83
CA GLY A 487 -4.08 -40.90 -18.54
C GLY A 487 -5.23 -39.87 -18.44
N TRP A 488 -6.41 -40.16 -19.01
CA TRP A 488 -7.51 -39.21 -19.18
C TRP A 488 -8.19 -38.79 -17.87
N LYS A 489 -8.33 -37.48 -17.69
CA LYS A 489 -8.96 -36.82 -16.54
C LYS A 489 -9.74 -35.60 -17.02
N ARG A 490 -10.76 -35.17 -16.28
CA ARG A 490 -11.40 -33.85 -16.46
C ARG A 490 -11.05 -32.94 -15.29
N LEU A 491 -10.63 -31.70 -15.54
CA LEU A 491 -10.41 -30.69 -14.50
C LEU A 491 -11.37 -29.51 -14.64
N CYS A 492 -11.84 -28.99 -13.51
CA CYS A 492 -12.63 -27.78 -13.44
C CYS A 492 -11.81 -26.53 -13.81
N GLY A 493 -12.48 -25.51 -14.37
CA GLY A 493 -11.82 -24.27 -14.81
C GLY A 493 -11.17 -23.45 -13.70
N ASN A 494 -11.68 -23.53 -12.46
CA ASN A 494 -11.27 -22.77 -11.27
C ASN A 494 -9.98 -23.26 -10.58
N ALA A 495 -8.94 -23.58 -11.35
CA ALA A 495 -7.60 -23.87 -10.84
C ALA A 495 -7.00 -22.66 -10.08
N TYR A 496 -6.02 -22.91 -9.22
CA TYR A 496 -5.25 -21.85 -8.56
C TYR A 496 -3.76 -22.15 -8.47
N LEU A 497 -2.95 -21.09 -8.48
CA LEU A 497 -1.53 -21.13 -8.16
C LEU A 497 -1.36 -20.60 -6.73
N SER A 498 -0.93 -21.47 -5.83
CA SER A 498 -0.54 -21.11 -4.47
C SER A 498 0.95 -20.77 -4.46
N ILE A 499 1.31 -19.62 -3.89
CA ILE A 499 2.69 -19.13 -3.80
C ILE A 499 2.98 -18.81 -2.34
N GLU A 500 3.99 -19.46 -1.76
CA GLU A 500 4.55 -19.08 -0.47
C GLU A 500 5.79 -18.22 -0.68
N TYR A 501 5.84 -17.07 -0.02
CA TYR A 501 6.90 -16.09 -0.19
C TYR A 501 7.33 -15.40 1.11
N ASN A 502 8.55 -14.86 1.07
CA ASN A 502 9.16 -13.95 2.04
C ASN A 502 9.49 -12.62 1.32
N THR A 503 9.58 -11.51 2.04
CA THR A 503 10.05 -10.21 1.53
C THR A 503 11.48 -9.94 2.01
N PRO A 504 12.53 -10.16 1.20
CA PRO A 504 13.90 -9.98 1.64
C PRO A 504 14.20 -8.55 2.13
N PRO A 505 15.19 -8.38 3.03
CA PRO A 505 15.68 -7.09 3.46
C PRO A 505 15.92 -6.12 2.30
N LYS A 506 15.52 -4.87 2.50
CA LYS A 506 15.74 -3.81 1.51
C LYS A 506 17.23 -3.56 1.34
N ALA A 507 17.62 -3.07 0.16
CA ALA A 507 18.98 -2.61 -0.09
C ALA A 507 19.39 -1.59 0.98
N VAL A 508 20.61 -1.69 1.49
CA VAL A 508 21.14 -0.70 2.42
C VAL A 508 21.27 0.64 1.68
N ASP A 509 20.51 1.64 2.09
CA ASP A 509 20.56 2.97 1.49
C ASP A 509 21.95 3.59 1.72
N ASN A 510 22.52 4.20 0.69
CA ASN A 510 23.80 4.91 0.80
C ASN A 510 23.73 6.10 1.78
N GLN A 511 22.54 6.65 2.06
CA GLN A 511 22.31 7.65 3.12
C GLN A 511 22.47 7.05 4.53
N LEU A 512 22.18 5.76 4.70
CA LEU A 512 22.36 5.00 5.95
C LEU A 512 23.78 4.41 6.08
N MET A 513 24.70 4.78 5.16
CA MET A 513 26.09 4.32 5.13
C MET A 513 27.06 5.46 5.41
N THR A 514 27.99 5.23 6.34
CA THR A 514 29.01 6.21 6.72
C THR A 514 30.37 5.56 6.94
N SER A 515 31.43 6.34 6.75
CA SER A 515 32.79 6.00 7.15
C SER A 515 33.37 7.06 8.09
N SER A 516 34.18 6.64 9.05
CA SER A 516 34.84 7.55 10.01
C SER A 516 36.35 7.29 10.06
N PRO A 517 37.21 8.18 9.50
CA PRO A 517 36.89 9.40 8.75
C PRO A 517 36.27 9.13 7.35
N GLY A 518 35.91 10.19 6.63
CA GLY A 518 35.35 10.17 5.27
C GLY A 518 33.89 10.62 5.17
N GLY A 519 33.10 10.48 6.23
CA GLY A 519 31.75 11.04 6.32
C GLY A 519 30.66 10.17 5.68
N LYS A 520 29.77 10.80 4.90
CA LYS A 520 28.68 10.13 4.17
C LYS A 520 29.23 9.29 3.01
N CYS A 521 28.45 8.34 2.52
CA CYS A 521 28.79 7.59 1.31
C CYS A 521 28.85 8.51 0.07
N VAL A 522 30.03 8.67 -0.53
CA VAL A 522 30.27 9.48 -1.74
C VAL A 522 31.25 8.78 -2.68
N SER A 523 31.30 9.18 -3.96
CA SER A 523 32.22 8.61 -4.96
C SER A 523 32.59 9.63 -6.06
N GLY A 524 33.46 9.24 -6.99
CA GLY A 524 33.84 10.04 -8.15
C GLY A 524 34.78 11.20 -7.79
N ALA A 525 34.54 12.37 -8.36
CA ALA A 525 35.33 13.57 -8.07
C ALA A 525 35.19 14.06 -6.61
N SER A 526 34.07 13.73 -5.97
CA SER A 526 33.76 14.12 -4.58
C SER A 526 34.32 13.16 -3.52
N ARG A 527 35.14 12.17 -3.91
CA ARG A 527 35.72 11.22 -2.95
C ARG A 527 36.72 11.94 -2.01
N PRO A 528 36.57 11.85 -0.67
CA PRO A 528 37.41 12.58 0.25
C PRO A 528 38.83 12.04 0.29
N TYR A 529 39.78 12.94 0.56
CA TYR A 529 41.10 12.59 1.07
C TYR A 529 41.00 12.49 2.60
N VAL A 530 41.34 11.33 3.15
CA VAL A 530 41.46 11.08 4.59
C VAL A 530 42.93 10.94 4.99
N ASP A 531 43.22 11.04 6.29
CA ASP A 531 44.56 10.83 6.85
C ASP A 531 44.76 9.43 7.45
N VAL A 532 43.67 8.71 7.80
CA VAL A 532 43.67 7.34 8.37
C VAL A 532 42.57 6.43 7.78
N LEU A 533 42.74 5.11 7.92
CA LEU A 533 41.77 4.09 7.45
C LEU A 533 40.51 4.04 8.35
N PRO A 534 39.29 3.95 7.79
CA PRO A 534 38.06 4.25 8.53
C PRO A 534 37.29 3.06 9.12
N LEU A 535 36.44 3.36 10.11
CA LEU A 535 35.33 2.50 10.54
C LEU A 535 34.15 2.64 9.57
N LEU A 536 33.57 1.54 9.10
CA LEU A 536 32.38 1.50 8.24
C LEU A 536 31.13 1.20 9.06
N ARG A 537 29.99 1.82 8.69
CA ARG A 537 28.67 1.60 9.31
C ARG A 537 27.56 1.51 8.26
N ALA A 538 26.53 0.75 8.59
CA ALA A 538 25.30 0.58 7.81
C ALA A 538 24.10 0.35 8.76
N GLU A 539 22.90 0.77 8.36
CA GLU A 539 21.64 0.25 8.93
C GLU A 539 20.90 -0.60 7.91
N ALA A 540 20.21 -1.64 8.39
CA ALA A 540 19.33 -2.47 7.58
C ALA A 540 17.87 -2.06 7.76
N ARG A 541 17.02 -2.41 6.80
CA ARG A 541 15.55 -2.34 6.89
C ARG A 541 14.97 -3.61 6.27
N ASP A 542 13.88 -4.07 6.87
CA ASP A 542 13.11 -5.22 6.41
C ASP A 542 11.64 -4.80 6.28
N ALA A 543 10.87 -5.49 5.44
CA ALA A 543 9.45 -5.23 5.25
C ALA A 543 8.57 -6.12 6.14
N ASP A 544 9.05 -7.32 6.50
CA ASP A 544 8.25 -8.33 7.21
C ASP A 544 8.51 -8.29 8.75
N ASN A 545 9.56 -7.59 9.21
CA ASN A 545 9.80 -7.27 10.63
C ASN A 545 8.81 -6.21 11.17
N SER A 546 8.20 -6.48 12.33
CA SER A 546 7.18 -5.58 12.90
C SER A 546 7.07 -5.46 14.43
N SER A 547 7.97 -6.03 15.25
CA SER A 547 8.02 -5.79 16.72
C SER A 547 9.25 -6.39 17.43
N SER A 548 9.36 -6.28 18.76
CA SER A 548 10.51 -6.76 19.56
C SER A 548 10.71 -8.29 19.64
N GLN A 549 9.82 -9.09 19.03
CA GLN A 549 9.99 -10.53 18.74
C GLN A 549 10.34 -10.74 17.25
N ALA A 550 11.10 -9.80 16.67
CA ALA A 550 11.44 -9.72 15.26
C ALA A 550 12.17 -10.95 14.70
N ASP A 551 11.93 -11.22 13.43
CA ASP A 551 12.94 -11.81 12.55
C ASP A 551 14.17 -10.87 12.51
N GLN A 552 15.34 -11.41 12.87
CA GLN A 552 16.55 -10.63 13.09
C GLN A 552 17.44 -10.68 11.85
N VAL A 553 17.96 -9.55 11.39
CA VAL A 553 18.89 -9.51 10.26
C VAL A 553 20.35 -9.44 10.71
N LYS A 554 21.27 -9.98 9.90
CA LYS A 554 22.70 -9.63 9.95
C LYS A 554 23.10 -8.80 8.72
N VAL A 555 24.23 -8.13 8.77
CA VAL A 555 24.78 -7.34 7.65
C VAL A 555 26.13 -7.89 7.20
N GLN A 556 26.41 -7.79 5.90
CA GLN A 556 27.69 -8.09 5.28
C GLN A 556 28.24 -6.86 4.57
N PHE A 557 29.52 -6.55 4.80
CA PHE A 557 30.28 -5.50 4.13
C PHE A 557 31.21 -6.10 3.07
N ARG A 558 31.51 -5.34 2.01
CA ARG A 558 32.49 -5.71 0.96
C ARG A 558 33.38 -4.51 0.62
N VAL A 559 34.70 -4.72 0.51
CA VAL A 559 35.70 -3.64 0.37
C VAL A 559 36.72 -3.99 -0.72
N TRP A 560 37.03 -3.04 -1.62
CA TRP A 560 38.10 -3.11 -2.64
C TRP A 560 39.21 -2.10 -2.39
N TYR A 561 40.42 -2.47 -2.80
CA TYR A 561 41.60 -1.62 -2.77
C TYR A 561 42.60 -2.06 -3.85
N THR A 562 43.56 -1.19 -4.15
CA THR A 562 44.68 -1.49 -5.06
C THR A 562 45.93 -1.82 -4.25
N ASP A 563 46.66 -2.88 -4.65
CA ASP A 563 47.92 -3.25 -4.03
C ASP A 563 49.15 -2.54 -4.65
N LYS A 564 50.33 -2.76 -4.08
CA LYS A 564 51.60 -2.14 -4.53
C LYS A 564 51.97 -2.47 -5.98
N SER A 565 51.41 -3.54 -6.57
CA SER A 565 51.63 -3.94 -7.96
C SER A 565 50.59 -3.33 -8.92
N GLY A 566 49.72 -2.44 -8.42
CA GLY A 566 48.64 -1.85 -9.20
C GLY A 566 47.44 -2.78 -9.42
N LYS A 567 47.37 -3.93 -8.72
CA LYS A 567 46.31 -4.91 -8.90
C LYS A 567 45.17 -4.69 -7.91
N ALA A 568 43.93 -4.76 -8.40
CA ALA A 568 42.74 -4.67 -7.57
C ALA A 568 42.53 -5.95 -6.73
N GLN A 569 42.14 -5.77 -5.47
CA GLN A 569 41.91 -6.81 -4.46
C GLN A 569 40.58 -6.53 -3.74
N ASN A 570 39.96 -7.54 -3.10
CA ASN A 570 38.77 -7.33 -2.26
C ASN A 570 38.60 -8.37 -1.14
N TYR A 571 37.73 -8.07 -0.17
CA TYR A 571 37.29 -9.00 0.88
C TYR A 571 35.88 -8.65 1.41
N THR A 572 35.27 -9.57 2.17
CA THR A 572 33.98 -9.38 2.87
C THR A 572 34.10 -9.57 4.39
N ALA A 573 33.10 -9.09 5.14
CA ALA A 573 32.94 -9.34 6.59
C ALA A 573 31.45 -9.35 6.99
N ASP A 574 31.04 -10.31 7.82
CA ASP A 574 29.67 -10.48 8.34
C ASP A 574 29.55 -10.00 9.79
N THR A 575 28.36 -9.53 10.19
CA THR A 575 28.00 -9.25 11.59
C THR A 575 27.20 -10.39 12.22
N GLY A 576 26.96 -10.29 13.54
CA GLY A 576 25.86 -11.00 14.19
C GLY A 576 24.49 -10.43 13.83
N TYR A 577 23.43 -11.16 14.23
CA TYR A 577 22.02 -10.81 14.02
C TYR A 577 21.51 -9.74 15.00
N LYS A 578 20.60 -8.87 14.54
CA LYS A 578 19.85 -7.86 15.31
C LYS A 578 18.52 -7.53 14.59
N SER A 579 17.49 -7.11 15.31
CA SER A 579 16.24 -6.62 14.70
C SER A 579 16.48 -5.38 13.82
N PRO A 580 16.03 -5.34 12.55
CA PRO A 580 16.29 -4.27 11.57
C PRO A 580 15.48 -2.97 11.81
N ASN A 581 15.36 -2.56 13.06
CA ASN A 581 14.66 -1.35 13.48
C ASN A 581 15.49 -0.09 13.11
N PRO A 582 14.85 1.07 12.93
CA PRO A 582 15.56 2.35 12.79
C PRO A 582 16.55 2.58 13.94
N GLY A 583 17.77 3.02 13.63
CA GLY A 583 18.84 3.17 14.62
C GLY A 583 19.65 1.90 14.89
N THR A 584 19.23 0.71 14.43
CA THR A 584 20.05 -0.51 14.56
C THR A 584 21.26 -0.46 13.63
N THR A 585 22.37 0.07 14.13
CA THR A 585 23.63 0.13 13.38
C THR A 585 24.37 -1.21 13.38
N PHE A 586 24.89 -1.58 12.21
CA PHE A 586 25.85 -2.63 11.95
C PHE A 586 27.18 -2.01 11.51
N SER A 587 28.33 -2.62 11.82
CA SER A 587 29.63 -1.95 11.65
C SER A 587 30.81 -2.90 11.39
N HIS A 588 31.77 -2.46 10.60
CA HIS A 588 33.02 -3.18 10.30
C HIS A 588 34.21 -2.21 10.22
N GLN A 589 35.35 -2.52 10.86
CA GLN A 589 36.54 -1.68 10.85
C GLN A 589 37.46 -2.01 9.67
N VAL A 590 37.82 -1.02 8.83
CA VAL A 590 38.91 -1.22 7.87
C VAL A 590 40.24 -1.20 8.61
N THR A 591 41.01 -2.27 8.47
CA THR A 591 42.40 -2.37 8.94
C THR A 591 43.33 -2.55 7.73
N GLN A 592 44.63 -2.29 7.93
CA GLN A 592 45.62 -2.91 7.06
C GLN A 592 45.50 -4.44 7.12
N ARG A 593 45.97 -5.10 6.07
CA ARG A 593 45.81 -6.54 5.86
C ARG A 593 46.95 -7.31 6.55
N THR A 594 46.81 -8.62 6.73
CA THR A 594 47.89 -9.43 7.35
C THR A 594 49.17 -9.35 6.51
N ALA A 595 50.35 -9.57 7.10
CA ALA A 595 51.61 -9.59 6.34
C ALA A 595 51.65 -10.64 5.20
N THR A 596 50.75 -11.63 5.25
CA THR A 596 50.53 -12.66 4.22
C THR A 596 49.53 -12.25 3.13
N THR A 597 48.95 -11.05 3.17
CA THR A 597 47.97 -10.57 2.18
C THR A 597 48.30 -9.15 1.69
N PRO A 598 47.87 -8.76 0.46
CA PRO A 598 48.28 -7.50 -0.16
C PRO A 598 47.82 -6.27 0.65
N GLN A 599 48.70 -5.27 0.78
CA GLN A 599 48.50 -4.08 1.61
C GLN A 599 47.84 -2.92 0.84
N ILE A 600 47.11 -2.06 1.55
CA ILE A 600 46.42 -0.87 1.01
C ILE A 600 47.44 0.27 0.84
N GLN A 601 47.41 0.98 -0.31
CA GLN A 601 48.38 2.03 -0.67
C GLN A 601 47.87 3.46 -0.44
N GLN A 602 48.79 4.39 -0.08
CA GLN A 602 48.52 5.84 -0.08
C GLN A 602 48.22 6.36 -1.50
N ASN A 603 47.52 7.51 -1.58
CA ASN A 603 47.13 8.17 -2.82
C ASN A 603 46.43 7.24 -3.85
N SER A 604 45.77 6.18 -3.37
CA SER A 604 44.99 5.23 -4.18
C SER A 604 43.51 5.23 -3.77
N VAL A 605 42.62 4.92 -4.71
CA VAL A 605 41.17 4.87 -4.44
C VAL A 605 40.81 3.53 -3.79
N ILE A 606 40.12 3.60 -2.65
CA ILE A 606 39.56 2.47 -1.90
C ILE A 606 38.03 2.59 -2.01
N SER A 607 37.29 1.48 -2.14
CA SER A 607 35.81 1.52 -2.26
C SER A 607 35.10 0.42 -1.46
N TRP A 608 33.83 0.63 -1.07
CA TRP A 608 33.06 -0.33 -0.28
C TRP A 608 31.53 -0.24 -0.43
N GLU A 609 30.82 -1.31 -0.03
CA GLU A 609 29.36 -1.48 -0.07
C GLU A 609 28.86 -2.42 1.05
N ALA A 610 27.54 -2.50 1.29
CA ALA A 610 26.92 -3.35 2.32
C ALA A 610 25.57 -3.96 1.89
N ARG A 611 25.13 -5.05 2.56
CA ARG A 611 23.80 -5.70 2.41
C ARG A 611 23.34 -6.44 3.67
N ALA A 612 22.05 -6.78 3.78
CA ALA A 612 21.45 -7.46 4.93
C ALA A 612 20.94 -8.90 4.60
N TYR A 613 20.70 -9.72 5.63
CA TYR A 613 20.18 -11.10 5.57
C TYR A 613 19.24 -11.40 6.74
N ASP A 614 18.01 -11.83 6.46
CA ASP A 614 16.91 -12.08 7.42
C ASP A 614 16.97 -13.44 8.14
N GLY A 615 17.44 -14.48 7.46
CA GLY A 615 17.28 -15.87 7.87
C GLY A 615 17.23 -16.81 6.69
N ASP A 616 16.59 -16.37 5.60
CA ASP A 616 16.29 -17.12 4.37
C ASP A 616 16.87 -16.50 3.09
N ALA A 617 17.04 -15.17 3.01
CA ALA A 617 17.53 -14.42 1.85
C ALA A 617 18.52 -13.31 2.20
N TRP A 618 19.43 -13.04 1.26
CA TRP A 618 20.20 -11.79 1.25
C TRP A 618 19.43 -10.71 0.47
N GLY A 619 19.24 -9.54 1.09
CA GLY A 619 18.87 -8.33 0.38
C GLY A 619 19.96 -7.87 -0.60
N PRO A 620 19.64 -6.91 -1.50
CA PRO A 620 20.61 -6.38 -2.44
C PRO A 620 21.78 -5.66 -1.76
N TRP A 621 22.91 -5.56 -2.47
CA TRP A 621 23.98 -4.62 -2.13
C TRP A 621 23.49 -3.18 -2.28
N SER A 622 24.06 -2.28 -1.49
CA SER A 622 23.80 -0.84 -1.54
C SER A 622 23.92 -0.28 -2.97
N PRO A 623 23.03 0.64 -3.42
CA PRO A 623 22.91 1.02 -4.83
C PRO A 623 24.20 1.52 -5.48
N SER A 624 25.08 2.16 -4.71
CA SER A 624 26.41 2.58 -5.12
C SER A 624 27.47 2.18 -4.10
N ARG A 625 28.75 2.29 -4.50
CA ARG A 625 29.90 2.17 -3.59
C ARG A 625 30.35 3.53 -3.10
N CYS A 626 30.76 3.59 -1.84
CA CYS A 626 31.47 4.73 -1.29
C CYS A 626 32.96 4.62 -1.60
N GLU A 627 33.67 5.74 -1.78
CA GLU A 627 35.10 5.80 -2.13
C GLU A 627 35.90 6.80 -1.26
N PHE A 628 37.21 6.60 -1.11
CA PHE A 628 38.14 7.57 -0.48
C PHE A 628 39.59 7.42 -0.97
N ILE A 629 40.44 8.45 -0.73
CA ILE A 629 41.90 8.52 -1.00
C ILE A 629 42.64 8.92 0.31
N TRP A 630 43.98 8.84 0.35
CA TRP A 630 44.81 8.96 1.56
C TRP A 630 46.11 9.79 1.33
N ASP A 631 46.21 11.04 1.86
CA ASP A 631 47.30 12.04 1.63
C ASP A 631 47.36 13.19 2.71
N ALA A 632 48.40 14.05 2.72
CA ALA A 632 48.37 15.40 3.35
C ALA A 632 49.55 16.34 2.95
N THR A 633 49.30 17.61 2.56
CA THR A 633 50.36 18.61 2.20
C THR A 633 50.04 20.11 2.47
N ARG A 634 51.06 20.99 2.33
CA ARG A 634 51.08 22.48 2.08
C ARG A 634 50.52 23.49 3.14
N PRO A 635 50.89 24.80 3.08
CA PRO A 635 50.14 25.95 3.64
C PRO A 635 49.06 26.50 2.66
N LYS A 636 48.15 27.38 3.13
CA LYS A 636 46.80 27.61 2.54
C LYS A 636 46.19 29.00 2.84
N PRO A 637 45.14 29.45 2.10
CA PRO A 637 44.17 30.43 2.62
C PRO A 637 43.64 30.02 4.01
N PRO A 638 43.09 30.95 4.82
CA PRO A 638 42.61 30.58 6.15
C PRO A 638 41.56 29.50 6.02
N ALA A 639 41.75 28.41 6.76
CA ALA A 639 40.72 27.41 6.94
C ALA A 639 39.61 28.08 7.76
N VAL A 640 38.61 28.60 7.06
CA VAL A 640 37.29 28.82 7.63
C VAL A 640 36.73 27.43 7.89
N ASN A 641 36.33 27.17 9.13
CA ASN A 641 35.77 25.89 9.54
C ASN A 641 34.67 26.14 10.56
N SER A 642 33.44 26.21 10.10
CA SER A 642 32.27 25.87 10.89
C SER A 642 32.21 24.34 10.98
N VAL A 643 32.01 23.79 12.19
CA VAL A 643 31.78 22.34 12.34
C VAL A 643 30.32 22.01 11.97
N GLU A 644 29.47 23.01 12.08
CA GLU A 644 28.03 22.95 11.91
C GLU A 644 27.61 23.24 10.46
N TYR A 645 28.31 24.16 9.78
CA TYR A 645 28.04 24.59 8.38
C TYR A 645 29.28 24.55 7.47
N PRO A 646 29.83 23.37 7.12
CA PRO A 646 30.83 23.21 6.07
C PRO A 646 30.58 24.00 4.78
N ASP A 647 31.66 24.46 4.14
CA ASP A 647 31.67 24.99 2.76
C ASP A 647 31.63 23.83 1.78
N ASP A 648 30.44 23.27 1.62
CA ASP A 648 30.15 22.23 0.67
C ASP A 648 28.75 22.42 0.06
N PRO A 649 28.45 21.80 -1.11
CA PRO A 649 27.16 21.96 -1.77
C PRO A 649 26.04 21.06 -1.18
N MET A 650 26.23 20.48 0.01
CA MET A 650 25.17 19.84 0.77
C MET A 650 24.40 20.87 1.60
N TRP A 651 23.11 20.61 1.81
CA TRP A 651 22.31 21.38 2.74
C TRP A 651 22.52 20.85 4.17
N HIS A 652 22.98 21.71 5.06
CA HIS A 652 23.15 21.44 6.50
C HIS A 652 21.91 21.86 7.30
N HIS A 653 21.70 21.30 8.49
CA HIS A 653 20.53 21.64 9.32
C HIS A 653 20.70 23.00 10.03
N GLY A 654 20.53 24.11 9.30
CA GLY A 654 20.96 25.43 9.75
C GLY A 654 19.91 26.37 10.30
N VAL A 655 18.66 26.38 9.81
CA VAL A 655 17.66 27.31 10.34
C VAL A 655 17.50 27.14 11.86
N GLY A 656 17.77 28.22 12.62
CA GLY A 656 17.71 28.25 14.08
C GLY A 656 18.80 27.46 14.84
N THR A 657 19.73 26.80 14.14
CA THR A 657 20.95 26.23 14.72
C THR A 657 22.04 27.32 14.76
N VAL A 658 23.01 27.25 15.69
CA VAL A 658 24.18 28.16 15.68
C VAL A 658 25.38 27.47 15.02
N GLY A 659 26.05 28.18 14.11
CA GLY A 659 27.31 27.73 13.49
C GLY A 659 28.52 28.48 14.03
N ARG A 660 29.63 27.77 14.24
CA ARG A 660 30.84 28.26 14.91
C ARG A 660 32.01 28.39 13.94
N PHE A 661 31.87 29.33 13.02
CA PHE A 661 32.87 29.64 12.00
C PHE A 661 34.21 30.01 12.64
N THR A 662 35.16 29.08 12.57
CA THR A 662 36.51 29.25 13.10
C THR A 662 37.47 29.56 11.96
N PHE A 663 38.06 30.75 11.97
CA PHE A 663 39.05 31.17 10.99
C PHE A 663 40.45 30.79 11.53
N THR A 664 41.12 29.87 10.84
CA THR A 664 42.45 29.38 11.22
C THR A 664 43.45 29.68 10.11
N ALA A 665 44.54 30.39 10.42
CA ALA A 665 45.62 30.59 9.46
C ALA A 665 46.48 29.32 9.35
N ALA A 666 46.89 28.97 8.14
CA ALA A 666 47.90 27.92 7.94
C ALA A 666 49.33 28.41 8.29
N ASP A 667 49.55 29.72 8.20
CA ASP A 667 50.82 30.38 8.48
C ASP A 667 50.81 31.12 9.84
N LYS A 668 51.97 31.13 10.51
CA LYS A 668 52.12 31.52 11.93
C LYS A 668 52.40 33.02 12.16
N ASP A 669 52.25 33.84 11.13
CA ASP A 669 52.50 35.29 11.13
C ASP A 669 51.22 36.15 11.08
N VAL A 670 50.06 35.56 10.76
CA VAL A 670 48.74 36.22 10.66
C VAL A 670 48.31 36.96 11.94
N LYS A 671 47.66 38.12 11.75
CA LYS A 671 47.29 39.11 12.78
C LYS A 671 45.83 39.60 12.76
N GLU A 672 45.11 39.55 11.65
CA GLU A 672 43.68 39.96 11.61
C GLU A 672 42.85 39.07 10.68
N TYR A 673 41.57 38.89 11.04
CA TYR A 673 40.51 38.35 10.18
C TYR A 673 39.40 39.39 9.96
N ARG A 674 38.84 39.42 8.76
CA ARG A 674 37.65 40.23 8.40
C ARG A 674 36.61 39.35 7.73
N TYR A 675 35.33 39.57 8.04
CA TYR A 675 34.24 38.73 7.51
C TYR A 675 32.89 39.46 7.38
N THR A 676 32.05 38.93 6.49
CA THR A 676 30.63 39.30 6.29
C THR A 676 29.83 38.03 6.04
N PHE A 677 28.65 37.89 6.66
CA PHE A 677 27.64 36.88 6.31
C PHE A 677 26.60 37.51 5.37
N ASP A 678 26.33 36.87 4.23
CA ASP A 678 25.36 37.34 3.23
C ASP A 678 25.47 38.85 2.95
N ASP A 679 24.38 39.61 3.07
CA ASP A 679 24.32 41.08 2.94
C ASP A 679 24.38 41.83 4.29
N GLU A 680 24.83 41.19 5.38
CA GLU A 680 24.98 41.83 6.69
C GLU A 680 26.14 42.86 6.76
N ALA A 681 26.25 43.59 7.86
CA ALA A 681 27.33 44.55 8.07
C ALA A 681 28.67 43.87 8.45
N THR A 682 29.73 44.16 7.69
CA THR A 682 31.09 43.58 7.86
C THR A 682 31.68 43.77 9.27
N VAL A 683 32.29 42.71 9.81
CA VAL A 683 32.88 42.66 11.17
C VAL A 683 34.39 42.36 11.11
N LYS A 684 35.14 42.85 12.11
CA LYS A 684 36.61 42.67 12.26
C LYS A 684 36.97 41.90 13.53
N LYS A 685 38.00 41.05 13.49
CA LYS A 685 38.61 40.42 14.67
C LYS A 685 40.13 40.27 14.54
N ALA A 686 40.86 40.75 15.54
CA ALA A 686 42.30 40.55 15.65
C ALA A 686 42.67 39.12 16.12
N THR A 687 43.87 38.67 15.76
CA THR A 687 44.52 37.44 16.23
C THR A 687 46.02 37.70 16.52
N SER A 688 46.77 36.67 16.88
CA SER A 688 48.21 36.77 17.16
C SER A 688 48.96 35.51 16.79
N GLY A 689 49.67 35.56 15.65
CA GLY A 689 50.54 34.47 15.20
C GLY A 689 49.77 33.33 14.52
N GLY A 690 48.72 33.68 13.76
CA GLY A 690 47.85 32.71 13.09
C GLY A 690 46.91 31.92 14.00
N ALA A 691 46.79 32.31 15.27
CA ALA A 691 45.90 31.64 16.22
C ALA A 691 44.43 31.65 15.74
N PRO A 692 43.67 30.55 15.90
CA PRO A 692 42.28 30.49 15.47
C PRO A 692 41.39 31.53 16.14
N VAL A 693 40.43 32.07 15.39
CA VAL A 693 39.36 32.95 15.91
C VAL A 693 38.01 32.35 15.53
N THR A 694 37.16 32.08 16.52
CA THR A 694 35.78 31.59 16.30
C THR A 694 34.76 32.70 16.44
N VAL A 695 33.78 32.75 15.54
CA VAL A 695 32.59 33.59 15.60
C VAL A 695 31.32 32.74 15.46
N THR A 696 30.16 33.30 15.80
CA THR A 696 28.87 32.59 15.82
C THR A 696 27.85 33.29 14.94
N TRP A 697 27.09 32.52 14.15
CA TRP A 697 25.97 33.00 13.33
C TRP A 697 24.85 31.97 13.25
N THR A 698 23.61 32.41 13.08
CA THR A 698 22.40 31.55 13.07
C THR A 698 21.50 31.91 11.89
N PRO A 699 21.34 31.00 10.89
CA PRO A 699 20.41 31.17 9.79
C PRO A 699 18.95 31.25 10.28
N THR A 700 18.12 31.99 9.55
CA THR A 700 16.69 32.20 9.88
C THR A 700 15.72 31.76 8.78
N TRP A 701 16.23 31.44 7.59
CA TRP A 701 15.52 30.93 6.42
C TRP A 701 16.40 29.88 5.72
N ALA A 702 15.80 28.98 4.93
CA ALA A 702 16.51 27.92 4.22
C ALA A 702 16.98 28.37 2.83
N GLY A 703 18.24 28.09 2.48
CA GLY A 703 18.80 28.52 1.20
C GLY A 703 20.32 28.45 1.12
N ARG A 704 20.90 29.17 0.15
CA ARG A 704 22.35 29.38 0.02
C ARG A 704 22.74 30.60 0.85
N HIS A 705 23.70 30.40 1.74
CA HIS A 705 24.36 31.45 2.49
C HIS A 705 25.86 31.44 2.21
N GLY A 706 26.55 32.50 2.58
CA GLY A 706 28.00 32.54 2.50
C GLY A 706 28.63 33.46 3.51
N VAL A 707 29.78 33.04 4.05
CA VAL A 707 30.71 33.95 4.71
C VAL A 707 31.94 34.14 3.83
N THR A 708 32.29 35.40 3.57
CA THR A 708 33.54 35.74 2.88
C THR A 708 34.56 36.16 3.93
N VAL A 709 35.73 35.51 3.95
CA VAL A 709 36.75 35.69 5.00
C VAL A 709 38.13 35.97 4.41
N GLU A 710 38.81 36.96 4.98
CA GLU A 710 40.18 37.34 4.64
C GLU A 710 41.09 37.24 5.87
N ALA A 711 42.29 36.69 5.71
CA ALA A 711 43.33 36.68 6.74
C ALA A 711 44.49 37.59 6.34
N TYR A 712 44.99 38.38 7.29
CA TYR A 712 46.03 39.39 7.06
C TYR A 712 47.29 39.11 7.90
N ASP A 713 48.47 39.16 7.26
CA ASP A 713 49.78 38.93 7.89
C ASP A 713 50.28 40.13 8.72
N GLY A 714 51.47 40.00 9.32
CA GLY A 714 52.12 41.08 10.09
C GLY A 714 52.56 42.32 9.30
N ALA A 715 52.47 42.28 7.96
CA ALA A 715 52.69 43.40 7.05
C ALA A 715 51.40 43.82 6.30
N ASN A 716 50.24 43.28 6.68
CA ASN A 716 48.92 43.48 6.07
C ASN A 716 48.82 42.99 4.60
N ASN A 717 49.54 41.92 4.23
CA ASN A 717 49.25 41.13 3.02
C ASN A 717 48.17 40.08 3.33
N SER A 718 47.42 39.63 2.33
CA SER A 718 46.36 38.62 2.49
C SER A 718 46.56 37.36 1.64
N ASN A 719 45.76 36.33 1.90
CA ASN A 719 45.57 35.23 0.97
C ASN A 719 45.08 35.72 -0.41
N LEU A 720 45.72 35.25 -1.49
CA LEU A 720 45.52 35.69 -2.89
C LEU A 720 44.10 35.48 -3.45
N VAL A 721 43.31 34.62 -2.81
CA VAL A 721 41.88 34.43 -3.05
C VAL A 721 41.22 34.42 -1.68
N PRO A 722 40.23 35.30 -1.39
CA PRO A 722 39.48 35.26 -0.14
C PRO A 722 38.90 33.87 0.11
N ALA A 723 38.86 33.44 1.37
CA ALA A 723 38.14 32.23 1.74
C ALA A 723 36.65 32.54 1.69
N ARG A 724 36.07 32.40 0.50
CA ARG A 724 34.64 32.15 0.35
C ARG A 724 34.34 30.83 1.03
N TYR A 725 33.25 30.81 1.76
CA TYR A 725 32.81 29.67 2.54
C TYR A 725 31.28 29.66 2.41
N GLU A 726 30.80 29.05 1.32
CA GLU A 726 29.40 29.04 0.90
C GLU A 726 28.76 27.72 1.33
N PHE A 727 27.72 27.83 2.15
CA PHE A 727 27.07 26.69 2.80
C PHE A 727 25.56 26.78 2.55
N LEU A 728 24.95 25.65 2.21
CA LEU A 728 23.49 25.58 2.07
C LEU A 728 22.90 25.17 3.41
N VAL A 729 21.73 25.71 3.76
CA VAL A 729 21.01 25.32 4.99
C VAL A 729 19.58 24.92 4.69
N THR A 730 19.18 23.75 5.19
CA THR A 730 17.77 23.35 5.28
C THR A 730 17.09 24.13 6.40
N ASP A 731 15.76 23.94 6.46
CA ASP A 731 14.80 24.31 7.52
C ASP A 731 15.13 23.80 8.94
N GLY A 732 16.35 23.36 9.16
CA GLY A 732 16.92 23.02 10.46
C GLY A 732 16.78 21.54 10.80
N LYS A 733 17.09 21.22 12.05
CA LYS A 733 16.96 19.86 12.57
C LYS A 733 15.49 19.51 12.82
N GLN A 734 15.14 18.24 12.67
CA GLN A 734 13.90 17.68 13.19
C GLN A 734 13.87 17.75 14.74
N ALA A 735 12.73 17.44 15.34
CA ALA A 735 12.63 17.32 16.80
C ALA A 735 13.62 16.26 17.34
N VAL A 736 14.15 16.50 18.54
CA VAL A 736 14.96 15.54 19.30
C VAL A 736 14.12 14.68 20.26
N GLY A 737 12.86 15.06 20.47
CA GLY A 737 11.81 14.21 21.02
C GLY A 737 10.45 14.75 20.59
N GLN A 738 9.54 13.88 20.16
CA GLN A 738 8.18 14.24 19.77
C GLN A 738 7.19 13.21 20.30
N TRP A 739 6.39 13.58 21.30
CA TRP A 739 5.29 12.77 21.81
C TRP A 739 3.97 13.33 21.29
N ASN A 740 3.36 12.63 20.36
CA ASN A 740 2.05 13.01 19.84
C ASN A 740 0.98 12.94 20.95
N LEU A 741 1.14 12.07 21.96
CA LEU A 741 0.18 11.79 23.03
C LEU A 741 -1.20 11.35 22.48
N ASP A 742 -1.21 10.75 21.30
CA ASP A 742 -2.37 10.16 20.62
C ASP A 742 -2.53 8.65 20.93
N ASP A 743 -1.68 8.15 21.85
CA ASP A 743 -1.57 6.76 22.28
C ASP A 743 -2.91 6.10 22.65
N ALA A 744 -2.92 4.77 22.75
CA ALA A 744 -4.12 4.04 23.15
C ALA A 744 -4.49 4.33 24.62
N GLU A 745 -5.79 4.47 24.90
CA GLU A 745 -6.29 4.61 26.27
C GLU A 745 -5.78 3.44 27.15
N GLY A 746 -5.22 3.77 28.32
CA GLY A 746 -4.63 2.79 29.24
C GLY A 746 -3.18 2.40 28.99
N THR A 747 -2.48 3.00 28.02
CA THR A 747 -1.01 2.86 27.92
C THR A 747 -0.30 3.51 29.10
N THR A 748 0.80 2.91 29.53
CA THR A 748 1.69 3.42 30.60
C THR A 748 3.00 4.01 30.06
N ALA A 749 3.07 4.17 28.74
CA ALA A 749 4.14 4.88 28.04
C ALA A 749 3.54 5.70 26.90
N ALA A 750 4.04 6.91 26.69
CA ALA A 750 3.80 7.73 25.51
C ALA A 750 4.88 7.43 24.46
N MET A 751 4.47 7.17 23.23
CA MET A 751 5.40 7.00 22.12
C MET A 751 6.14 8.32 21.80
N ASP A 752 7.43 8.21 21.53
CA ASP A 752 8.25 9.26 20.91
C ASP A 752 8.48 8.90 19.45
N GLU A 753 8.07 9.77 18.53
CA GLU A 753 8.23 9.59 17.08
C GLU A 753 9.69 9.53 16.63
N THR A 754 10.64 10.07 17.41
CA THR A 754 12.07 9.87 17.13
C THR A 754 12.57 8.47 17.50
N GLY A 755 11.77 7.70 18.24
CA GLY A 755 12.06 6.33 18.69
C GLY A 755 13.08 6.22 19.82
N ARG A 756 13.46 7.34 20.46
CA ARG A 756 14.60 7.44 21.40
C ARG A 756 14.19 7.59 22.85
N HIS A 757 13.05 8.24 23.09
CA HIS A 757 12.66 8.75 24.40
C HIS A 757 11.21 8.40 24.77
N PRO A 758 10.78 7.12 24.74
CA PRO A 758 9.45 6.72 25.15
C PRO A 758 9.19 7.14 26.60
N GLY A 759 8.18 7.98 26.82
CA GLY A 759 7.96 8.61 28.11
C GLY A 759 7.08 7.75 29.03
N ALA A 760 7.53 7.43 30.24
CA ALA A 760 6.74 6.67 31.19
C ALA A 760 5.62 7.51 31.81
N VAL A 761 4.41 6.99 31.79
CA VAL A 761 3.17 7.73 32.08
C VAL A 761 2.70 7.41 33.49
N GLY A 762 2.39 8.45 34.26
CA GLY A 762 1.77 8.32 35.58
C GLY A 762 0.26 8.06 35.49
N THR A 763 -0.30 7.44 36.53
CA THR A 763 -1.71 7.02 36.60
C THR A 763 -2.73 8.17 36.62
N GLY A 764 -2.28 9.42 36.66
CA GLY A 764 -3.11 10.61 36.51
C GLY A 764 -3.30 11.05 35.06
N VAL A 765 -2.76 10.32 34.08
CA VAL A 765 -2.91 10.60 32.64
C VAL A 765 -3.84 9.56 31.99
N THR A 766 -4.61 9.97 30.99
CA THR A 766 -5.52 9.10 30.22
C THR A 766 -5.52 9.52 28.76
N PHE A 767 -4.92 8.72 27.89
CA PHE A 767 -4.91 8.94 26.43
C PHE A 767 -6.26 8.64 25.78
N GLY A 768 -6.39 8.99 24.50
CA GLY A 768 -7.59 8.73 23.70
C GLY A 768 -8.73 9.72 23.89
N VAL A 769 -8.51 10.83 24.62
CA VAL A 769 -9.49 11.93 24.65
C VAL A 769 -9.40 12.79 23.38
N PRO A 770 -10.48 13.44 22.94
CA PRO A 770 -10.46 14.26 21.72
C PRO A 770 -9.40 15.35 21.74
N GLY A 771 -8.55 15.36 20.70
CA GLY A 771 -7.51 16.36 20.50
C GLY A 771 -8.03 17.72 19.99
N PRO A 772 -7.13 18.65 19.61
CA PRO A 772 -7.48 19.88 18.91
C PRO A 772 -8.19 19.63 17.57
N GLY A 773 -7.97 18.47 16.93
CA GLY A 773 -8.69 18.04 15.73
C GLY A 773 -10.09 17.42 15.97
N GLY A 774 -10.58 17.36 17.22
CA GLY A 774 -11.87 16.72 17.55
C GLY A 774 -11.77 15.21 17.75
N PRO A 775 -12.85 14.42 17.59
CA PRO A 775 -12.87 12.99 17.93
C PRO A 775 -12.00 12.07 17.05
N ALA A 776 -11.71 12.49 15.81
CA ALA A 776 -10.76 11.81 14.93
C ALA A 776 -9.29 12.03 15.36
N ASP A 777 -9.06 12.98 16.28
CA ASP A 777 -7.78 13.31 16.85
C ASP A 777 -7.71 12.89 18.32
N ARG A 778 -6.52 12.56 18.82
CA ARG A 778 -6.30 12.07 20.18
C ARG A 778 -5.29 12.90 20.94
N ALA A 779 -5.51 12.95 22.24
CA ALA A 779 -4.69 13.64 23.22
C ALA A 779 -4.65 12.85 24.54
N ALA A 780 -3.73 13.25 25.41
CA ALA A 780 -3.66 12.84 26.80
C ALA A 780 -4.41 13.81 27.70
N ARG A 781 -5.38 13.31 28.46
CA ARG A 781 -5.99 14.03 29.60
C ARG A 781 -5.14 13.84 30.84
N PHE A 782 -4.63 14.93 31.38
CA PHE A 782 -4.00 15.00 32.68
C PHE A 782 -5.07 15.39 33.70
N ASN A 783 -5.32 14.54 34.69
CA ASN A 783 -6.40 14.74 35.67
C ASN A 783 -6.03 15.67 36.83
N GLY A 784 -4.79 16.16 36.89
CA GLY A 784 -4.32 17.09 37.92
C GLY A 784 -4.00 16.47 39.29
N THR A 785 -3.99 15.15 39.44
CA THR A 785 -3.45 14.47 40.63
C THR A 785 -1.92 14.41 40.61
N THR A 786 -1.29 13.96 41.71
CA THR A 786 0.18 13.81 41.84
C THR A 786 0.81 13.04 40.67
N ASP A 787 0.09 12.04 40.15
CA ASP A 787 0.54 11.11 39.13
C ASP A 787 0.14 11.54 37.70
N ALA A 788 -0.37 12.76 37.50
CA ALA A 788 -0.65 13.29 36.17
C ALA A 788 0.63 13.80 35.50
N TYR A 789 1.40 12.91 34.88
CA TYR A 789 2.66 13.24 34.20
C TYR A 789 3.07 12.23 33.11
N VAL A 790 4.02 12.64 32.26
CA VAL A 790 4.86 11.74 31.44
C VAL A 790 6.33 12.09 31.63
N ASP A 791 7.17 11.09 31.91
CA ASP A 791 8.60 11.22 32.24
C ASP A 791 9.44 10.60 31.12
N SER A 792 10.28 11.38 30.42
CA SER A 792 11.00 10.90 29.23
C SER A 792 12.14 9.90 29.49
N TRP A 793 12.40 9.55 30.75
CA TRP A 793 13.46 8.60 31.19
C TRP A 793 14.88 8.85 30.65
N GLY A 794 15.17 10.09 30.24
CA GLY A 794 16.47 10.47 29.70
C GLY A 794 16.54 11.92 29.25
N THR A 795 17.75 12.41 29.07
CA THR A 795 18.04 13.75 28.57
C THR A 795 17.50 13.94 27.16
N ILE A 796 16.63 14.93 26.97
CA ILE A 796 16.12 15.34 25.66
C ILE A 796 16.97 16.46 25.07
N THR A 797 17.29 17.46 25.89
CA THR A 797 18.15 18.58 25.48
C THR A 797 19.06 19.06 26.60
N ASP A 798 20.14 19.75 26.24
CA ASP A 798 20.96 20.51 27.18
C ASP A 798 20.35 21.91 27.35
N THR A 799 19.76 22.16 28.52
CA THR A 799 19.07 23.42 28.80
C THR A 799 19.99 24.62 29.04
N GLY A 800 21.32 24.43 28.92
CA GLY A 800 22.30 25.52 28.79
C GLY A 800 22.64 25.88 27.34
N GLN A 801 22.17 25.10 26.35
CA GLN A 801 22.25 25.42 24.91
C GLN A 801 20.92 26.01 24.42
N SER A 802 20.86 26.49 23.17
CA SER A 802 19.58 26.91 22.57
C SER A 802 18.66 25.71 22.35
N PHE A 803 17.38 25.84 22.69
CA PHE A 803 16.37 24.79 22.49
C PHE A 803 14.97 25.39 22.31
N THR A 804 14.06 24.59 21.77
CA THR A 804 12.63 24.91 21.68
C THR A 804 11.81 23.78 22.26
N ALA A 805 10.80 24.08 23.06
CA ALA A 805 9.83 23.12 23.58
C ALA A 805 8.42 23.62 23.27
N SER A 806 7.59 22.76 22.68
CA SER A 806 6.26 23.07 22.17
C SER A 806 5.25 22.00 22.60
N ALA A 807 4.00 22.38 22.84
CA ALA A 807 2.89 21.45 23.02
C ALA A 807 1.55 22.11 22.67
N TRP A 808 0.61 21.36 22.10
CA TRP A 808 -0.79 21.75 22.12
C TRP A 808 -1.37 21.46 23.51
N VAL A 809 -2.03 22.44 24.12
CA VAL A 809 -2.60 22.35 25.47
C VAL A 809 -3.99 22.95 25.57
N LYS A 810 -4.82 22.35 26.42
CA LYS A 810 -6.15 22.80 26.79
C LYS A 810 -6.34 22.67 28.32
N PRO A 811 -6.12 23.75 29.11
CA PRO A 811 -6.26 23.68 30.57
C PRO A 811 -7.73 23.56 30.97
N ALA A 812 -8.08 22.64 31.86
CA ALA A 812 -9.44 22.45 32.39
C ALA A 812 -9.70 23.25 33.68
N THR A 813 -8.69 23.94 34.22
CA THR A 813 -8.83 24.91 35.31
C THR A 813 -7.78 26.02 35.18
N LEU A 814 -7.99 27.14 35.89
CA LEU A 814 -7.09 28.30 35.93
C LEU A 814 -6.94 28.84 37.38
N ASP A 815 -7.24 28.01 38.38
CA ASP A 815 -7.20 28.36 39.81
C ASP A 815 -5.86 28.03 40.50
N ARG A 816 -4.91 27.44 39.76
CA ARG A 816 -3.66 26.86 40.27
C ARG A 816 -2.53 26.93 39.24
N ASP A 817 -1.29 26.94 39.70
CA ASP A 817 -0.12 26.87 38.82
C ASP A 817 0.01 25.47 38.20
N MET A 818 0.39 25.39 36.92
CA MET A 818 0.46 24.13 36.17
C MET A 818 1.64 24.10 35.19
N ALA A 819 2.45 23.05 35.24
CA ALA A 819 3.56 22.82 34.33
C ALA A 819 3.11 21.98 33.11
N VAL A 820 3.36 22.48 31.91
CA VAL A 820 3.06 21.83 30.64
C VAL A 820 4.26 20.97 30.20
N ILE A 821 5.45 21.57 30.12
CA ILE A 821 6.73 20.88 29.96
C ILE A 821 7.73 21.48 30.95
N SER A 822 8.50 20.64 31.62
CA SER A 822 9.73 21.02 32.33
C SER A 822 10.84 20.01 32.07
N GLN A 823 12.06 20.27 32.52
CA GLN A 823 13.15 19.28 32.56
C GLN A 823 13.77 19.26 33.96
N ASP A 824 14.01 18.07 34.53
CA ASP A 824 14.48 17.92 35.92
C ASP A 824 15.92 18.38 36.12
N SER A 825 16.33 18.61 37.37
CA SER A 825 17.74 18.79 37.75
C SER A 825 18.05 18.18 39.13
N THR A 826 19.04 18.75 39.81
CA THR A 826 19.54 18.41 41.15
C THR A 826 18.59 18.83 42.28
N GLY A 827 17.82 19.91 42.11
CA GLY A 827 16.78 20.34 43.06
C GLY A 827 15.66 21.23 42.48
N GLU A 828 15.96 22.00 41.44
CA GLU A 828 15.05 22.90 40.71
C GLU A 828 15.01 22.52 39.21
N PRO A 829 13.95 22.84 38.45
CA PRO A 829 13.84 22.46 37.04
C PRO A 829 14.76 23.29 36.13
N GLY A 830 15.28 22.70 35.05
CA GLY A 830 16.04 23.40 34.00
C GLY A 830 15.25 24.51 33.31
N PHE A 831 13.98 24.23 33.03
CA PHE A 831 12.99 25.21 32.61
C PHE A 831 11.59 24.75 33.02
N VAL A 832 10.61 25.67 33.00
CA VAL A 832 9.18 25.37 33.07
C VAL A 832 8.44 26.20 32.03
N LEU A 833 7.75 25.53 31.12
CA LEU A 833 6.71 26.07 30.26
C LEU A 833 5.37 25.71 30.90
N GLY A 834 4.49 26.69 31.14
CA GLY A 834 3.24 26.42 31.87
C GLY A 834 2.41 27.65 32.20
N TYR A 835 1.44 27.47 33.09
CA TYR A 835 0.50 28.51 33.57
C TYR A 835 0.85 28.95 35.00
N ASP A 836 0.87 30.27 35.21
CA ASP A 836 0.96 30.92 36.52
C ASP A 836 -0.40 31.52 36.87
N ALA A 837 -1.01 31.08 37.98
CA ALA A 837 -2.35 31.52 38.40
C ALA A 837 -2.35 32.83 39.21
N THR A 838 -1.17 33.28 39.67
CA THR A 838 -1.01 34.59 40.33
C THR A 838 -0.99 35.71 39.30
N LEU A 839 -0.24 35.52 38.20
CA LEU A 839 -0.18 36.40 37.04
C LEU A 839 -1.37 36.20 36.09
N LYS A 840 -1.98 35.00 36.12
CA LYS A 840 -3.02 34.52 35.21
C LYS A 840 -2.59 34.46 33.74
N ARG A 841 -1.32 34.11 33.49
CA ARG A 841 -0.71 34.08 32.15
C ARG A 841 0.02 32.76 31.90
N TRP A 842 0.21 32.45 30.61
CA TRP A 842 1.24 31.51 30.19
C TRP A 842 2.63 32.11 30.44
N VAL A 843 3.55 31.29 30.94
CA VAL A 843 4.93 31.65 31.28
C VAL A 843 5.93 30.60 30.79
N PHE A 844 7.10 31.06 30.38
CA PHE A 844 8.27 30.23 30.06
C PHE A 844 9.45 30.72 30.90
N SER A 845 9.95 29.87 31.78
CA SER A 845 10.82 30.27 32.89
C SER A 845 11.98 29.32 33.14
N THR A 846 13.03 29.82 33.78
CA THR A 846 14.18 29.05 34.28
C THR A 846 14.68 29.66 35.60
N PRO A 847 14.97 28.86 36.64
CA PRO A 847 15.47 29.38 37.91
C PRO A 847 16.91 29.90 37.81
N ASP A 848 17.30 30.78 38.73
CA ASP A 848 18.66 31.29 38.80
C ASP A 848 19.70 30.21 39.14
N LEU A 849 19.35 29.23 39.98
CA LEU A 849 20.21 28.14 40.45
C LEU A 849 19.56 26.75 40.31
N ASP A 850 20.39 25.71 40.20
CA ASP A 850 19.98 24.32 39.97
C ASP A 850 19.53 23.56 41.24
N VAL A 851 20.12 23.90 42.39
CA VAL A 851 19.84 23.25 43.68
C VAL A 851 18.74 23.95 44.48
N GLN A 852 18.72 25.28 44.50
CA GLN A 852 17.69 26.06 45.21
C GLN A 852 17.57 27.45 44.59
N ALA A 853 16.41 27.77 44.04
CA ALA A 853 16.18 29.06 43.40
C ALA A 853 16.00 30.17 44.44
N MET A 854 16.54 31.36 44.15
CA MET A 854 16.20 32.60 44.86
C MET A 854 15.34 33.53 44.00
N SER A 855 15.38 33.34 42.68
CA SER A 855 14.60 34.07 41.67
C SER A 855 14.49 33.27 40.36
N ASN A 856 13.52 33.60 39.52
CA ASN A 856 13.32 33.00 38.20
C ASN A 856 13.44 34.06 37.09
N TRP A 857 14.10 33.69 35.99
CA TRP A 857 14.01 34.43 34.73
C TRP A 857 12.80 33.91 33.96
N GLN A 858 11.86 34.77 33.57
CA GLN A 858 10.61 34.33 32.94
C GLN A 858 10.10 35.28 31.85
N ALA A 859 9.78 34.72 30.68
CA ALA A 859 8.99 35.38 29.64
C ALA A 859 7.50 35.16 29.93
N VAL A 860 6.72 36.25 29.92
CA VAL A 860 5.29 36.26 30.30
C VAL A 860 4.44 36.70 29.12
N ALA A 861 3.44 35.89 28.75
CA ALA A 861 2.52 36.14 27.64
C ALA A 861 1.53 37.29 27.96
N SER A 862 2.04 38.52 27.98
CA SER A 862 1.43 39.64 28.71
C SER A 862 0.13 40.18 28.07
N ASN A 863 -0.05 39.96 26.77
CA ASN A 863 -1.16 40.50 25.98
C ASN A 863 -2.23 39.46 25.60
N ILE A 864 -2.12 38.21 26.08
CA ILE A 864 -3.01 37.11 25.67
C ILE A 864 -3.83 36.61 26.87
N GLU A 865 -5.15 36.55 26.70
CA GLU A 865 -6.09 36.02 27.68
C GLU A 865 -6.07 34.49 27.68
N VAL A 866 -5.80 33.88 28.85
CA VAL A 866 -5.83 32.41 29.00
C VAL A 866 -7.26 31.98 29.35
N LYS A 867 -7.77 30.96 28.66
CA LYS A 867 -9.13 30.44 28.82
C LYS A 867 -9.11 28.96 29.15
N ALA A 868 -10.00 28.54 30.04
CA ALA A 868 -10.23 27.12 30.31
C ALA A 868 -10.96 26.47 29.13
N ASP A 869 -10.74 25.18 28.94
CA ASP A 869 -11.32 24.32 27.90
C ASP A 869 -11.06 24.74 26.43
N GLN A 870 -10.19 25.73 26.20
CA GLN A 870 -9.72 26.11 24.86
C GLN A 870 -8.32 25.54 24.58
N TRP A 871 -8.16 24.92 23.41
CA TRP A 871 -6.85 24.51 22.86
C TRP A 871 -6.03 25.72 22.40
N VAL A 872 -4.74 25.73 22.73
CA VAL A 872 -3.71 26.62 22.17
C VAL A 872 -2.42 25.84 21.90
N LEU A 873 -1.64 26.26 20.92
CA LEU A 873 -0.25 25.82 20.78
C LEU A 873 0.62 26.69 21.69
N LEU A 874 1.42 26.09 22.57
CA LEU A 874 2.26 26.79 23.52
C LEU A 874 3.72 26.45 23.27
N THR A 875 4.53 27.44 22.87
CA THR A 875 5.94 27.23 22.52
C THR A 875 6.86 28.13 23.35
N GLY A 876 7.81 27.51 24.07
CA GLY A 876 8.92 28.18 24.74
C GLY A 876 10.21 28.01 23.94
N VAL A 877 10.88 29.11 23.61
CA VAL A 877 12.15 29.12 22.87
C VAL A 877 13.22 29.74 23.77
N PHE A 878 14.31 29.02 24.03
CA PHE A 878 15.51 29.57 24.66
C PHE A 878 16.63 29.70 23.63
N ASP A 879 17.16 30.91 23.49
CA ASP A 879 18.26 31.25 22.61
C ASP A 879 19.49 31.64 23.44
N ALA A 880 20.42 30.69 23.58
CA ALA A 880 21.66 30.87 24.32
C ALA A 880 22.67 31.77 23.60
N ASN A 881 22.46 32.09 22.31
CA ASN A 881 23.42 32.78 21.45
C ASN A 881 22.89 34.12 20.91
N ALA A 882 21.70 34.56 21.34
CA ALA A 882 21.10 35.84 20.99
C ALA A 882 22.09 37.01 21.16
N ALA A 883 22.18 37.89 20.16
CA ALA A 883 23.22 38.92 20.05
C ALA A 883 23.27 39.92 21.23
N ALA A 884 22.18 40.03 21.99
CA ALA A 884 22.08 40.91 23.17
C ALA A 884 22.43 40.21 24.50
N GLY A 885 22.77 38.91 24.47
CA GLY A 885 22.87 38.00 25.61
C GLY A 885 21.67 37.03 25.68
N PRO A 886 21.78 35.89 26.40
CA PRO A 886 20.81 34.80 26.33
C PRO A 886 19.35 35.21 26.61
N GLU A 887 18.42 34.71 25.80
CA GLU A 887 17.02 35.15 25.76
C GLU A 887 16.02 33.99 25.82
N LEU A 888 14.99 34.13 26.65
CA LEU A 888 13.77 33.34 26.69
C LEU A 888 12.70 34.05 25.85
N ARG A 889 11.96 33.32 25.02
CA ARG A 889 10.79 33.79 24.26
C ARG A 889 9.62 32.84 24.51
N ILE A 890 8.41 33.37 24.59
CA ILE A 890 7.17 32.58 24.66
C ILE A 890 6.23 32.97 23.52
N TYR A 891 5.65 31.96 22.88
CA TYR A 891 4.65 32.07 21.83
C TYR A 891 3.37 31.37 22.29
N VAL A 892 2.23 31.92 21.87
CA VAL A 892 0.91 31.26 22.01
C VAL A 892 0.27 31.33 20.63
N ASN A 893 0.08 30.16 20.02
CA ASN A 893 -0.07 29.99 18.57
C ASN A 893 1.11 30.68 17.84
N ASP A 894 0.87 31.32 16.70
CA ASP A 894 1.85 32.09 15.92
C ASP A 894 2.41 33.33 16.65
N VAL A 895 1.72 33.86 17.66
CA VAL A 895 2.05 35.15 18.29
C VAL A 895 3.17 35.02 19.33
N ARG A 896 4.32 35.67 19.07
CA ARG A 896 5.38 35.90 20.06
C ARG A 896 4.90 36.84 21.18
N ALA A 897 4.45 36.25 22.28
CA ALA A 897 3.69 36.92 23.34
C ALA A 897 4.52 37.57 24.46
N GLY A 898 5.82 37.26 24.54
CA GLY A 898 6.75 37.91 25.48
C GLY A 898 8.19 37.39 25.38
N THR A 899 9.16 38.14 25.91
CA THR A 899 10.57 37.72 26.04
C THR A 899 11.17 38.13 27.39
N ALA A 900 12.29 37.52 27.77
CA ALA A 900 13.08 37.87 28.96
C ALA A 900 14.55 37.46 28.80
N ARG A 901 15.48 38.13 29.49
CA ARG A 901 16.91 37.75 29.52
C ARG A 901 17.17 36.69 30.59
N ARG A 902 18.09 35.76 30.31
CA ARG A 902 18.66 34.81 31.28
C ARG A 902 20.10 35.19 31.59
N TYR A 903 20.43 35.36 32.87
CA TYR A 903 21.76 35.79 33.31
C TYR A 903 22.62 34.69 33.94
N THR A 904 22.08 33.47 34.11
CA THR A 904 22.76 32.35 34.76
C THR A 904 23.05 31.22 33.76
N THR A 905 24.22 30.60 33.89
CA THR A 905 24.83 29.72 32.87
C THR A 905 24.91 28.25 33.31
N TRP A 906 23.83 27.74 33.90
CA TRP A 906 23.74 26.36 34.37
C TRP A 906 22.88 25.51 33.42
N SER A 907 23.12 24.19 33.39
CA SER A 907 22.33 23.25 32.57
C SER A 907 21.79 22.06 33.36
N SER A 908 20.52 21.76 33.11
CA SER A 908 19.91 20.46 33.35
C SER A 908 20.16 19.52 32.17
N ARG A 909 20.40 18.24 32.50
CA ARG A 909 20.45 17.10 31.60
C ARG A 909 19.83 15.85 32.28
N ARG A 910 18.56 15.95 32.69
CA ARG A 910 17.76 14.85 33.24
C ARG A 910 16.47 14.69 32.43
N SER A 911 15.55 13.82 32.87
CA SER A 911 14.24 13.62 32.24
C SER A 911 13.53 14.93 31.94
N LEU A 912 12.91 14.98 30.76
CA LEU A 912 11.82 15.90 30.46
C LEU A 912 10.56 15.39 31.19
N GLN A 913 9.86 16.30 31.84
CA GLN A 913 8.60 16.03 32.52
C GLN A 913 7.49 16.78 31.79
N ILE A 914 6.58 16.05 31.20
CA ILE A 914 5.35 16.55 30.61
C ILE A 914 4.28 16.53 31.71
N GLY A 915 3.57 17.63 31.91
CA GLY A 915 2.46 17.72 32.87
C GLY A 915 2.84 17.87 34.36
N ARG A 916 4.13 17.94 34.74
CA ARG A 916 4.56 18.21 36.13
C ARG A 916 5.89 18.96 36.19
N VAL A 917 6.28 19.40 37.39
CA VAL A 917 7.60 20.01 37.66
C VAL A 917 8.22 19.50 38.96
N GLN A 918 9.54 19.26 38.96
CA GLN A 918 10.33 18.88 40.14
C GLN A 918 10.55 20.06 41.09
N THR A 919 10.68 19.75 42.39
CA THR A 919 11.27 20.61 43.42
C THR A 919 12.05 19.77 44.44
N LYS A 920 12.79 20.42 45.35
CA LYS A 920 13.34 19.80 46.56
C LYS A 920 12.37 18.93 47.36
N SER A 921 11.08 19.29 47.37
CA SER A 921 10.01 18.60 48.10
C SER A 921 9.35 17.46 47.30
N GLY A 922 9.80 17.17 46.07
CA GLY A 922 9.14 16.26 45.13
C GLY A 922 8.42 17.02 44.01
N TYR A 923 7.56 16.33 43.27
CA TYR A 923 6.86 16.90 42.12
C TYR A 923 5.61 17.70 42.52
N ARG A 924 5.39 18.84 41.86
CA ARG A 924 4.22 19.73 42.03
C ARG A 924 3.69 20.26 40.71
N ASN A 925 2.73 21.19 40.81
CA ASN A 925 2.10 21.95 39.72
C ASN A 925 1.66 21.03 38.56
N GLN A 926 1.01 19.92 38.90
CA GLN A 926 0.55 18.96 37.91
C GLN A 926 -0.52 19.58 37.00
N PHE A 927 -0.43 19.32 35.70
CA PHE A 927 -1.36 19.82 34.70
C PHE A 927 -2.75 19.20 34.89
N GLN A 928 -3.79 19.99 34.70
CA GLN A 928 -5.17 19.53 34.69
C GLN A 928 -5.83 20.05 33.40
N GLY A 929 -6.07 19.14 32.45
CA GLY A 929 -6.44 19.51 31.09
C GLY A 929 -6.02 18.46 30.07
N ASP A 930 -6.21 18.76 28.79
CA ASP A 930 -5.86 17.89 27.67
C ASP A 930 -4.56 18.39 26.99
N MET A 931 -3.69 17.51 26.49
CA MET A 931 -2.41 17.86 25.85
C MET A 931 -2.03 16.88 24.72
N THR A 932 -1.40 17.37 23.66
CA THR A 932 -0.93 16.57 22.50
C THR A 932 0.26 17.26 21.83
N GLU A 933 0.93 16.57 20.89
CA GLU A 933 1.94 17.17 20.00
C GLU A 933 3.10 17.86 20.74
N VAL A 934 3.59 17.20 21.79
CA VAL A 934 4.73 17.68 22.58
C VAL A 934 6.00 17.50 21.77
N ARG A 935 6.62 18.59 21.32
CA ARG A 935 7.80 18.58 20.45
C ARG A 935 8.95 19.37 21.09
N VAL A 936 10.13 18.77 21.16
CA VAL A 936 11.35 19.42 21.66
C VAL A 936 12.43 19.38 20.58
N PHE A 937 13.11 20.51 20.38
CA PHE A 937 14.18 20.70 19.39
C PHE A 937 15.46 21.18 20.08
N ASP A 938 16.63 20.68 19.67
CA ASP A 938 17.96 21.13 20.13
C ASP A 938 18.45 22.38 19.36
N ARG A 939 17.51 23.25 19.01
CA ARG A 939 17.70 24.49 18.25
C ARG A 939 16.60 25.51 18.55
N VAL A 940 16.83 26.75 18.11
CA VAL A 940 15.78 27.78 18.00
C VAL A 940 14.83 27.39 16.86
N LEU A 941 13.54 27.68 17.01
CA LEU A 941 12.63 27.83 15.87
C LEU A 941 12.41 29.32 15.59
N PRO A 942 12.62 29.83 14.36
CA PRO A 942 12.22 31.18 13.98
C PRO A 942 10.69 31.35 14.00
N ASP A 943 10.23 32.60 14.06
CA ASP A 943 8.80 32.95 14.14
C ASP A 943 7.93 32.23 13.09
N ALA A 944 8.42 32.08 11.84
CA ALA A 944 7.72 31.37 10.76
C ALA A 944 7.52 29.87 11.04
N GLN A 945 8.55 29.17 11.53
CA GLN A 945 8.47 27.74 11.83
C GLN A 945 7.66 27.44 13.11
N VAL A 946 7.47 28.44 13.98
CA VAL A 946 6.52 28.33 15.10
C VAL A 946 5.08 28.36 14.58
N ALA A 947 4.77 29.19 13.59
CA ALA A 947 3.46 29.20 12.93
C ALA A 947 3.18 27.88 12.15
N GLU A 948 4.19 27.32 11.47
CA GLU A 948 4.07 26.03 10.77
C GLU A 948 3.66 24.87 11.72
N MET A 949 4.11 24.88 12.98
CA MET A 949 3.72 23.87 13.98
C MET A 949 2.22 23.86 14.31
N GLU A 950 1.46 24.91 13.97
CA GLU A 950 0.01 24.95 14.15
C GLU A 950 -0.73 24.01 13.14
N THR A 951 -0.03 23.50 12.11
CA THR A 951 -0.65 22.91 10.91
C THR A 951 -0.53 21.38 10.77
N ILE A 952 0.23 20.68 11.61
CA ILE A 952 0.92 19.44 11.20
C ILE A 952 0.04 18.17 11.18
N LYS A 953 -1.10 18.11 11.86
CA LYS A 953 -2.02 16.95 11.74
C LYS A 953 -2.75 17.00 10.39
N PRO A 954 -2.91 15.87 9.66
CA PRO A 954 -3.58 15.85 8.35
C PRO A 954 -5.06 16.27 8.46
N GLN A 955 -5.33 17.57 8.27
CA GLN A 955 -6.68 18.13 8.34
C GLN A 955 -7.40 17.87 7.03
N ARG A 956 -8.46 17.07 7.08
CA ARG A 956 -9.34 16.76 5.95
C ARG A 956 -10.04 18.05 5.49
N LYS A 957 -9.52 18.68 4.42
CA LYS A 957 -10.11 19.88 3.80
C LYS A 957 -11.23 19.52 2.82
N ALA A 958 -11.25 18.28 2.33
CA ALA A 958 -12.37 17.76 1.58
C ALA A 958 -12.59 16.27 1.77
N TYR A 959 -13.87 15.89 1.79
CA TYR A 959 -14.31 14.52 1.54
C TYR A 959 -15.58 14.54 0.70
N TRP A 960 -15.56 13.81 -0.42
CA TRP A 960 -16.71 13.55 -1.26
C TRP A 960 -16.92 12.02 -1.37
N PRO A 961 -17.86 11.44 -0.62
CA PRO A 961 -18.23 10.03 -0.74
C PRO A 961 -19.13 9.76 -1.97
N LEU A 962 -19.38 10.79 -2.80
CA LEU A 962 -20.04 10.71 -4.11
C LEU A 962 -21.38 9.96 -4.15
N GLU A 963 -22.06 9.90 -3.00
CA GLU A 963 -23.34 9.19 -2.79
C GLU A 963 -24.54 9.82 -3.52
N SER A 964 -24.50 11.13 -3.75
CA SER A 964 -25.60 11.89 -4.33
C SER A 964 -25.11 13.21 -4.93
N VAL A 965 -25.97 13.85 -5.74
CA VAL A 965 -25.70 15.10 -6.42
C VAL A 965 -26.95 15.99 -6.41
N SER A 966 -26.78 17.29 -6.17
CA SER A 966 -27.86 18.28 -6.22
C SER A 966 -27.46 19.42 -7.16
N GLY A 967 -28.29 19.72 -8.16
CA GLY A 967 -27.99 20.78 -9.14
C GLY A 967 -26.71 20.56 -9.98
N GLY A 968 -26.22 19.32 -10.09
CA GLY A 968 -24.93 19.01 -10.71
C GLY A 968 -23.72 19.13 -9.78
N VAL A 969 -23.94 19.31 -8.47
CA VAL A 969 -22.90 19.50 -7.46
C VAL A 969 -23.00 18.43 -6.37
N SER A 970 -21.87 17.78 -6.06
CA SER A 970 -21.70 16.90 -4.91
C SER A 970 -21.20 17.72 -3.71
N ALA A 971 -21.88 17.62 -2.58
CA ALA A 971 -21.53 18.36 -1.37
C ALA A 971 -20.23 17.81 -0.74
N ASN A 972 -19.38 18.71 -0.26
CA ASN A 972 -18.29 18.33 0.62
C ASN A 972 -18.86 17.97 1.99
N VAL A 973 -18.41 16.87 2.58
CA VAL A 973 -18.80 16.47 3.94
C VAL A 973 -18.16 17.38 4.99
N GLN A 974 -17.02 17.99 4.67
CA GLN A 974 -16.30 18.86 5.61
C GLN A 974 -16.90 20.27 5.61
N THR A 975 -17.15 20.80 6.82
CA THR A 975 -17.64 22.16 7.05
C THR A 975 -16.76 23.19 6.34
N ASP A 976 -17.39 24.16 5.68
CA ASP A 976 -16.76 25.21 4.87
C ASP A 976 -15.87 24.72 3.69
N GLY A 977 -15.82 23.41 3.44
CA GLY A 977 -15.08 22.81 2.33
C GLY A 977 -15.76 23.03 0.98
N GLN A 978 -14.98 23.30 -0.07
CA GLN A 978 -15.54 23.51 -1.42
C GLN A 978 -16.25 22.24 -1.95
N PRO A 979 -17.41 22.38 -2.61
CA PRO A 979 -18.10 21.24 -3.20
C PRO A 979 -17.47 20.81 -4.53
N LEU A 980 -17.80 19.60 -4.99
CA LEU A 980 -17.31 19.05 -6.26
C LEU A 980 -18.40 19.19 -7.33
N THR A 981 -18.16 20.02 -8.34
CA THR A 981 -19.08 20.22 -9.48
C THR A 981 -18.85 19.14 -10.53
N LEU A 982 -19.91 18.52 -11.03
CA LEU A 982 -19.88 17.50 -12.08
C LEU A 982 -20.07 18.16 -13.45
N HIS A 983 -19.34 17.68 -14.46
CA HIS A 983 -19.27 18.30 -15.78
C HIS A 983 -19.38 17.27 -16.91
N GLY A 984 -19.79 17.73 -18.10
CA GLY A 984 -19.63 17.01 -19.37
C GLY A 984 -20.40 15.68 -19.53
N GLY A 985 -21.36 15.41 -18.64
CA GLY A 985 -22.12 14.15 -18.62
C GLY A 985 -21.83 13.27 -17.40
N ALA A 986 -20.86 13.65 -16.55
CA ALA A 986 -20.58 12.95 -15.29
C ALA A 986 -21.82 12.91 -14.40
N ALA A 987 -22.10 11.74 -13.82
CA ALA A 987 -23.29 11.50 -12.99
C ALA A 987 -22.97 10.54 -11.85
N ILE A 988 -23.75 10.63 -10.77
CA ILE A 988 -23.70 9.62 -9.70
C ILE A 988 -24.56 8.41 -10.11
N TYR A 989 -24.00 7.21 -9.95
CA TYR A 989 -24.72 5.95 -10.00
C TYR A 989 -25.02 5.47 -8.58
N ASN A 990 -26.23 4.95 -8.35
CA ASN A 990 -26.61 4.26 -7.12
C ASN A 990 -27.25 2.90 -7.50
N PRO A 991 -26.89 1.79 -6.84
CA PRO A 991 -27.62 0.52 -6.98
C PRO A 991 -29.09 0.69 -6.56
N ALA A 992 -30.02 0.26 -7.41
CA ALA A 992 -31.46 0.31 -7.11
C ALA A 992 -31.96 -0.98 -6.44
N THR A 993 -31.25 -2.09 -6.64
CA THR A 993 -31.45 -3.37 -5.96
C THR A 993 -30.14 -3.95 -5.46
N GLU A 994 -30.25 -4.84 -4.48
CA GLU A 994 -29.18 -5.66 -3.93
C GLU A 994 -28.49 -6.58 -4.98
N PHE A 995 -29.05 -6.69 -6.19
CA PHE A 995 -28.57 -7.50 -7.32
C PHE A 995 -27.99 -6.66 -8.47
N ASP A 996 -27.84 -5.34 -8.31
CA ASP A 996 -27.23 -4.48 -9.33
C ASP A 996 -25.69 -4.42 -9.15
N GLU A 997 -24.95 -3.81 -10.07
CA GLU A 997 -23.49 -3.65 -9.91
C GLU A 997 -23.17 -2.83 -8.64
N ALA A 998 -22.43 -3.42 -7.71
CA ALA A 998 -22.13 -2.76 -6.43
C ALA A 998 -21.35 -1.44 -6.60
N ALA A 999 -21.65 -0.49 -5.72
CA ALA A 999 -20.88 0.74 -5.57
C ALA A 999 -19.44 0.47 -5.09
N LEU A 1000 -18.54 1.43 -5.32
CA LEU A 1000 -17.12 1.27 -5.05
C LEU A 1000 -16.83 1.29 -3.53
N ALA A 1001 -17.44 2.25 -2.85
CA ALA A 1001 -17.74 2.31 -1.43
C ALA A 1001 -19.24 2.64 -1.26
N GLY A 1002 -19.71 2.79 -0.02
CA GLY A 1002 -21.01 3.41 0.27
C GLY A 1002 -22.23 2.88 -0.50
N LYS A 1003 -23.06 3.82 -0.97
CA LYS A 1003 -24.35 3.62 -1.65
C LYS A 1003 -24.36 4.15 -3.10
N GLY A 1004 -23.26 4.71 -3.59
CA GLY A 1004 -23.14 5.26 -4.94
C GLY A 1004 -21.71 5.61 -5.32
N HIS A 1005 -21.49 6.07 -6.55
CA HIS A 1005 -20.17 6.52 -7.02
C HIS A 1005 -20.28 7.43 -8.26
N LEU A 1006 -19.24 8.21 -8.54
CA LEU A 1006 -19.13 9.02 -9.75
C LEU A 1006 -18.84 8.14 -10.97
N THR A 1007 -19.68 8.22 -11.99
CA THR A 1007 -19.49 7.55 -13.29
C THR A 1007 -18.96 8.50 -14.35
N LEU A 1008 -18.03 8.01 -15.15
CA LEU A 1008 -17.29 8.76 -16.15
C LEU A 1008 -17.22 7.99 -17.48
N ASP A 1009 -17.46 8.71 -18.57
CA ASP A 1009 -17.59 8.15 -19.91
C ASP A 1009 -16.24 7.94 -20.63
N GLY A 1010 -15.23 8.78 -20.35
CA GLY A 1010 -13.96 8.84 -21.09
C GLY A 1010 -13.99 9.75 -22.32
N THR A 1011 -15.09 10.47 -22.55
CA THR A 1011 -15.32 11.35 -23.72
C THR A 1011 -15.69 12.80 -23.37
N GLY A 1012 -15.61 13.18 -22.09
CA GLY A 1012 -15.78 14.56 -21.65
C GLY A 1012 -16.32 14.71 -20.23
N SER A 1013 -16.67 13.61 -19.56
CA SER A 1013 -17.10 13.61 -18.15
C SER A 1013 -15.92 13.82 -17.19
N TRP A 1014 -16.10 14.68 -16.19
CA TRP A 1014 -15.16 14.95 -15.09
C TRP A 1014 -15.89 15.63 -13.93
N ALA A 1015 -15.23 15.79 -12.79
CA ALA A 1015 -15.69 16.64 -11.70
C ALA A 1015 -14.56 17.50 -11.14
N SER A 1016 -14.86 18.63 -10.47
CA SER A 1016 -13.84 19.52 -9.91
C SER A 1016 -14.29 20.47 -8.81
N THR A 1017 -13.32 21.02 -8.07
CA THR A 1017 -13.51 22.19 -7.20
C THR A 1017 -13.28 23.51 -7.96
N ALA A 1018 -13.80 24.63 -7.42
CA ALA A 1018 -13.71 25.94 -8.07
C ALA A 1018 -12.30 26.57 -7.99
N SER A 1019 -11.57 26.29 -6.91
CA SER A 1019 -10.15 26.63 -6.77
C SER A 1019 -9.36 25.49 -6.12
N ALA A 1020 -8.04 25.63 -6.05
CA ALA A 1020 -7.16 24.66 -5.41
C ALA A 1020 -7.61 24.39 -3.96
N VAL A 1021 -7.72 23.10 -3.61
CA VAL A 1021 -8.01 22.65 -2.22
C VAL A 1021 -6.72 22.58 -1.40
N VAL A 1022 -5.61 22.28 -2.08
CA VAL A 1022 -4.23 22.40 -1.59
C VAL A 1022 -3.41 23.03 -2.71
N THR A 1023 -2.53 23.98 -2.36
CA THR A 1023 -1.62 24.67 -3.32
C THR A 1023 -0.53 23.74 -3.85
N GLY A 1024 -0.24 22.67 -3.11
CA GLY A 1024 0.82 21.71 -3.37
C GLY A 1024 2.21 22.15 -2.89
N ALA A 1025 2.36 23.35 -2.31
CA ALA A 1025 3.63 23.79 -1.70
C ALA A 1025 3.81 23.24 -0.29
N ASP A 1026 2.75 23.31 0.50
CA ASP A 1026 2.67 22.71 1.83
C ASP A 1026 2.48 21.18 1.73
N SER A 1027 2.74 20.46 2.82
CA SER A 1027 2.44 19.03 2.92
C SER A 1027 0.95 18.75 2.63
N TYR A 1028 0.65 17.69 1.88
CA TYR A 1028 -0.73 17.30 1.58
C TYR A 1028 -0.90 15.79 1.39
N THR A 1029 -2.15 15.34 1.45
CA THR A 1029 -2.55 14.00 1.00
C THR A 1029 -3.78 14.09 0.10
N VAL A 1030 -3.76 13.40 -1.04
CA VAL A 1030 -4.91 13.23 -1.94
C VAL A 1030 -5.17 11.75 -2.17
N ALA A 1031 -6.43 11.33 -2.10
CA ALA A 1031 -6.83 9.94 -2.29
C ALA A 1031 -8.17 9.79 -3.00
N ALA A 1032 -8.36 8.66 -3.69
CA ALA A 1032 -9.63 8.26 -4.31
C ALA A 1032 -9.67 6.74 -4.55
N ARG A 1033 -10.87 6.16 -4.55
CA ARG A 1033 -11.13 4.81 -5.05
C ARG A 1033 -11.52 4.86 -6.53
N VAL A 1034 -11.04 3.92 -7.34
CA VAL A 1034 -11.25 3.91 -8.80
C VAL A 1034 -11.46 2.49 -9.35
N ARG A 1035 -12.34 2.35 -10.36
CA ARG A 1035 -12.55 1.12 -11.15
C ARG A 1035 -12.53 1.47 -12.64
N LEU A 1036 -11.59 0.88 -13.37
CA LEU A 1036 -11.51 1.01 -14.83
C LEU A 1036 -12.59 0.17 -15.52
N THR A 1037 -12.94 0.50 -16.76
CA THR A 1037 -13.88 -0.31 -17.58
C THR A 1037 -13.19 -1.46 -18.31
N THR A 1038 -11.89 -1.33 -18.56
CA THR A 1038 -11.05 -2.29 -19.29
C THR A 1038 -9.62 -2.30 -18.72
N LEU A 1039 -8.88 -3.39 -18.95
CA LEU A 1039 -7.48 -3.57 -18.53
C LEU A 1039 -6.48 -3.07 -19.59
N ASP A 1040 -6.91 -2.99 -20.85
CA ASP A 1040 -6.11 -2.70 -22.05
C ASP A 1040 -6.60 -1.49 -22.90
N PRO A 1041 -7.05 -0.35 -22.31
CA PRO A 1041 -7.47 0.82 -23.09
C PRO A 1041 -6.30 1.48 -23.84
N ASP A 1042 -6.56 1.94 -25.06
CA ASP A 1042 -5.60 2.55 -25.99
C ASP A 1042 -5.08 3.94 -25.52
N LYS A 1043 -5.62 4.47 -24.41
CA LYS A 1043 -5.43 5.86 -23.96
C LYS A 1043 -5.04 5.94 -22.49
N THR A 1044 -4.07 6.81 -22.21
CA THR A 1044 -3.68 7.24 -20.86
C THR A 1044 -4.79 8.09 -20.24
N GLN A 1045 -5.15 7.80 -18.98
CA GLN A 1045 -6.36 8.30 -18.32
C GLN A 1045 -6.05 8.77 -16.90
N THR A 1046 -6.54 9.94 -16.51
CA THR A 1046 -6.17 10.61 -15.25
C THR A 1046 -7.29 10.49 -14.22
N VAL A 1047 -6.97 9.99 -13.03
CA VAL A 1047 -7.91 9.82 -11.91
C VAL A 1047 -8.02 11.10 -11.09
N LEU A 1048 -6.87 11.71 -10.75
CA LEU A 1048 -6.77 12.97 -10.01
C LEU A 1048 -5.68 13.85 -10.62
N SER A 1049 -5.88 15.17 -10.68
CA SER A 1049 -4.80 16.13 -10.97
C SER A 1049 -4.93 17.46 -10.20
N LEU A 1050 -3.78 18.07 -9.91
CA LEU A 1050 -3.64 19.41 -9.30
C LEU A 1050 -3.05 20.37 -10.35
N PRO A 1051 -3.87 21.20 -11.02
CA PRO A 1051 -3.46 21.94 -12.20
C PRO A 1051 -2.86 23.32 -11.91
N GLY A 1052 -2.00 23.76 -12.83
CA GLY A 1052 -1.55 25.14 -13.03
C GLY A 1052 -2.28 25.82 -14.18
N GLN A 1053 -1.60 26.74 -14.86
CA GLN A 1053 -2.05 27.37 -16.10
C GLN A 1053 -1.64 26.56 -17.34
N ASN A 1054 -0.47 25.91 -17.30
CA ASN A 1054 0.15 25.21 -18.43
C ASN A 1054 0.51 23.75 -18.11
N ALA A 1055 0.80 23.43 -16.85
CA ALA A 1055 1.17 22.09 -16.36
C ALA A 1055 0.17 21.53 -15.33
N ASP A 1056 0.18 20.23 -15.07
CA ASP A 1056 -0.37 19.64 -13.84
C ASP A 1056 0.81 19.42 -12.86
N ARG A 1057 0.79 20.01 -11.66
CA ARG A 1057 1.84 19.82 -10.62
C ARG A 1057 1.93 18.35 -10.21
N VAL A 1058 0.76 17.72 -10.14
CA VAL A 1058 0.54 16.31 -9.80
C VAL A 1058 -0.54 15.75 -10.72
N ALA A 1059 -0.31 14.58 -11.29
CA ALA A 1059 -1.36 13.77 -11.94
C ALA A 1059 -1.21 12.29 -11.59
N VAL A 1060 -2.28 11.67 -11.09
CA VAL A 1060 -2.37 10.23 -10.85
C VAL A 1060 -3.15 9.61 -12.01
N ARG A 1061 -2.51 8.74 -12.79
CA ARG A 1061 -3.06 8.26 -14.07
C ARG A 1061 -2.80 6.78 -14.35
N TYR A 1062 -3.67 6.16 -15.12
CA TYR A 1062 -3.40 4.91 -15.84
C TYR A 1062 -2.55 5.24 -17.08
N GLN A 1063 -1.40 4.58 -17.23
CA GLN A 1063 -0.48 4.75 -18.36
C GLN A 1063 -0.67 3.62 -19.38
N ALA A 1064 -1.22 3.93 -20.56
CA ALA A 1064 -1.56 2.91 -21.57
C ALA A 1064 -0.32 2.20 -22.15
N ALA A 1065 0.80 2.92 -22.30
CA ALA A 1065 2.03 2.33 -22.85
C ALA A 1065 2.65 1.23 -21.96
N SER A 1066 2.33 1.21 -20.66
CA SER A 1066 2.89 0.25 -19.70
C SER A 1066 1.83 -0.62 -19.00
N GLY A 1067 0.55 -0.23 -19.07
CA GLY A 1067 -0.58 -0.92 -18.43
C GLY A 1067 -0.55 -0.84 -16.90
N GLN A 1068 -0.11 0.30 -16.35
CA GLN A 1068 0.21 0.51 -14.94
C GLN A 1068 -0.41 1.79 -14.37
N TRP A 1069 -0.50 1.89 -13.05
CA TRP A 1069 -0.71 3.17 -12.37
C TRP A 1069 0.60 3.96 -12.38
N GLU A 1070 0.50 5.26 -12.67
CA GLU A 1070 1.61 6.19 -12.75
C GLU A 1070 1.24 7.49 -12.03
N LEU A 1071 2.09 7.92 -11.11
CA LEU A 1071 2.13 9.26 -10.56
C LEU A 1071 3.12 10.08 -11.40
N ALA A 1072 2.63 11.15 -12.03
CA ALA A 1072 3.42 12.12 -12.77
C ALA A 1072 3.52 13.43 -11.99
N LEU A 1073 4.74 13.98 -11.93
CA LEU A 1073 5.09 15.21 -11.21
C LEU A 1073 5.88 16.13 -12.15
N THR A 1074 5.65 17.45 -12.07
CA THR A 1074 6.28 18.45 -12.97
C THR A 1074 7.06 19.53 -12.21
N ASP A 1075 8.19 19.94 -12.76
CA ASP A 1075 9.10 20.92 -12.15
C ASP A 1075 8.76 22.39 -12.42
N ALA A 1076 7.81 22.71 -13.32
CA ALA A 1076 7.44 24.09 -13.66
C ALA A 1076 6.05 24.23 -14.31
N ASP A 1077 5.37 25.37 -14.13
CA ASP A 1077 4.10 25.69 -14.80
C ASP A 1077 4.30 26.28 -16.22
N ASN A 1078 4.94 25.51 -17.10
CA ASN A 1078 5.15 25.91 -18.50
C ASN A 1078 4.74 24.79 -19.49
N SER A 1079 4.83 25.06 -20.79
CA SER A 1079 4.40 24.15 -21.86
C SER A 1079 5.32 22.95 -22.11
N THR A 1080 6.50 22.91 -21.50
CA THR A 1080 7.53 21.87 -21.66
C THR A 1080 8.22 21.55 -20.32
N PRO A 1081 7.47 21.14 -19.28
CA PRO A 1081 8.06 20.84 -17.98
C PRO A 1081 8.77 19.49 -18.02
N LYS A 1082 9.76 19.30 -17.14
CA LYS A 1082 10.35 17.99 -16.90
C LYS A 1082 9.36 17.16 -16.08
N VAL A 1083 8.59 16.33 -16.76
CA VAL A 1083 7.81 15.29 -16.10
C VAL A 1083 8.77 14.24 -15.54
N THR A 1084 8.68 13.94 -14.25
CA THR A 1084 9.32 12.76 -13.66
C THR A 1084 8.22 11.87 -13.07
N THR A 1085 8.34 10.55 -13.25
CA THR A 1085 7.25 9.60 -13.02
C THR A 1085 7.61 8.53 -11.99
N VAL A 1086 6.57 8.02 -11.34
CA VAL A 1086 6.59 6.92 -10.37
C VAL A 1086 5.51 5.92 -10.78
N THR A 1087 5.88 4.66 -11.03
CA THR A 1087 4.96 3.63 -11.57
C THR A 1087 4.78 2.44 -10.62
N ASP A 1088 3.54 1.94 -10.48
CA ASP A 1088 3.27 0.67 -9.82
C ASP A 1088 3.43 -0.51 -10.80
N ASP A 1089 4.42 -1.38 -10.58
CA ASP A 1089 4.59 -2.64 -11.30
C ASP A 1089 4.10 -3.89 -10.56
N GLN A 1090 3.68 -3.75 -9.29
CA GLN A 1090 3.30 -4.83 -8.40
C GLN A 1090 1.77 -5.02 -8.30
N GLN A 1091 0.98 -3.98 -8.05
CA GLN A 1091 -0.48 -4.03 -8.02
C GLN A 1091 -1.12 -3.38 -9.25
N LEU A 1092 -0.84 -4.01 -10.40
CA LEU A 1092 -1.34 -3.62 -11.72
C LEU A 1092 -2.85 -3.29 -11.72
N PRO A 1093 -3.29 -2.26 -12.47
CA PRO A 1093 -4.69 -1.84 -12.59
C PRO A 1093 -5.68 -2.98 -12.78
N THR A 1094 -6.81 -2.98 -12.05
CA THR A 1094 -7.89 -3.96 -12.25
C THR A 1094 -9.26 -3.32 -12.56
N THR A 1095 -10.16 -4.14 -13.10
CA THR A 1095 -11.58 -3.87 -13.35
C THR A 1095 -12.50 -4.46 -12.26
N ASP A 1096 -11.96 -5.15 -11.25
CA ASP A 1096 -12.70 -5.75 -10.11
C ASP A 1096 -13.74 -4.77 -9.52
N ILE A 1097 -14.89 -5.31 -9.10
CA ILE A 1097 -16.06 -4.55 -8.66
C ILE A 1097 -15.76 -3.60 -7.48
N GLY A 1098 -14.85 -3.98 -6.58
CA GLY A 1098 -14.40 -3.16 -5.44
C GLY A 1098 -13.36 -2.07 -5.77
N GLY A 1099 -12.89 -2.02 -7.02
CA GLY A 1099 -11.86 -1.09 -7.50
C GLY A 1099 -10.53 -1.20 -6.76
N GLN A 1100 -9.71 -0.17 -6.91
CA GLN A 1100 -8.48 0.05 -6.13
C GLN A 1100 -8.52 1.42 -5.45
N HIS A 1101 -7.96 1.50 -4.24
CA HIS A 1101 -7.71 2.78 -3.57
C HIS A 1101 -6.34 3.32 -3.98
N LEU A 1102 -6.29 4.52 -4.55
CA LEU A 1102 -5.06 5.23 -4.88
C LEU A 1102 -4.89 6.41 -3.92
N ALA A 1103 -3.70 6.55 -3.34
CA ALA A 1103 -3.38 7.71 -2.51
C ALA A 1103 -1.95 8.22 -2.79
N VAL A 1104 -1.80 9.55 -2.70
CA VAL A 1104 -0.51 10.24 -2.82
C VAL A 1104 -0.33 11.16 -1.63
N THR A 1105 0.76 10.96 -0.90
CA THR A 1105 1.21 11.87 0.17
C THR A 1105 2.39 12.68 -0.33
N PHE A 1106 2.39 13.99 -0.08
CA PHE A 1106 3.57 14.84 -0.22
C PHE A 1106 3.94 15.41 1.16
N ASP A 1107 5.22 15.29 1.48
CA ASP A 1107 5.83 15.80 2.70
C ASP A 1107 6.81 16.93 2.33
N SER A 1108 6.42 18.15 2.69
CA SER A 1108 7.18 19.38 2.44
C SER A 1108 8.43 19.52 3.33
N LEU A 1109 8.54 18.76 4.43
CA LEU A 1109 9.69 18.80 5.34
C LEU A 1109 10.75 17.74 4.99
N THR A 1110 10.34 16.59 4.42
CA THR A 1110 11.27 15.52 3.97
C THR A 1110 11.51 15.47 2.46
N HIS A 1111 10.81 16.30 1.68
CA HIS A 1111 10.87 16.34 0.22
C HIS A 1111 10.52 15.00 -0.46
N GLU A 1112 9.61 14.23 0.15
CA GLU A 1112 9.18 12.93 -0.34
C GLU A 1112 7.75 12.98 -0.93
N VAL A 1113 7.56 12.39 -2.12
CA VAL A 1113 6.23 12.09 -2.66
C VAL A 1113 6.07 10.57 -2.76
N ARG A 1114 4.99 10.02 -2.21
CA ARG A 1114 4.79 8.58 -2.04
C ARG A 1114 3.49 8.13 -2.71
N LEU A 1115 3.56 7.08 -3.54
CA LEU A 1115 2.39 6.48 -4.19
C LEU A 1115 1.96 5.21 -3.44
N TYR A 1116 0.70 5.15 -3.04
CA TYR A 1116 0.07 4.00 -2.39
C TYR A 1116 -1.04 3.44 -3.27
N VAL A 1117 -1.12 2.11 -3.34
CA VAL A 1117 -2.18 1.39 -4.07
C VAL A 1117 -2.74 0.32 -3.14
N ASN A 1118 -4.05 0.33 -2.88
CA ASN A 1118 -4.72 -0.49 -1.87
C ASN A 1118 -4.07 -0.40 -0.47
N GLY A 1119 -3.69 0.81 -0.07
CA GLY A 1119 -3.16 1.11 1.25
C GLY A 1119 -1.68 0.75 1.46
N SER A 1120 -1.09 -0.13 0.64
CA SER A 1120 0.35 -0.41 0.70
C SER A 1120 1.14 0.55 -0.19
N LEU A 1121 2.25 1.06 0.36
CA LEU A 1121 3.24 1.87 -0.35
C LEU A 1121 3.80 1.07 -1.54
N ARG A 1122 3.88 1.70 -2.71
CA ARG A 1122 4.55 1.14 -3.90
C ARG A 1122 5.94 1.72 -4.05
N GLU A 1123 6.04 3.04 -4.09
CA GLU A 1123 7.26 3.73 -4.46
C GLU A 1123 7.32 5.13 -3.83
N THR A 1124 8.53 5.64 -3.61
CA THR A 1124 8.81 6.94 -3.00
C THR A 1124 9.77 7.75 -3.87
N ALA A 1125 9.25 8.81 -4.50
CA ALA A 1125 10.06 9.85 -5.08
C ALA A 1125 10.83 10.60 -3.97
N ARG A 1126 12.16 10.54 -4.03
CA ARG A 1126 13.11 11.23 -3.13
C ARG A 1126 13.92 12.25 -3.92
N GLY A 1127 14.32 13.36 -3.29
CA GLY A 1127 15.23 14.33 -3.90
C GLY A 1127 14.65 15.06 -5.12
N TYR A 1128 13.32 15.21 -5.15
CA TYR A 1128 12.64 16.13 -6.07
C TYR A 1128 12.72 17.55 -5.49
N ASP A 1129 12.90 18.54 -6.36
CA ASP A 1129 12.90 19.95 -6.00
C ASP A 1129 11.49 20.52 -6.24
N HIS A 1130 10.80 20.90 -5.15
CA HIS A 1130 9.38 21.27 -5.17
C HIS A 1130 9.14 22.78 -5.22
N THR A 1131 10.24 23.57 -5.19
CA THR A 1131 10.28 24.99 -4.79
C THR A 1131 9.71 25.98 -5.82
N THR A 1132 9.34 25.51 -7.01
CA THR A 1132 9.25 26.37 -8.20
C THR A 1132 7.88 27.00 -8.49
N TRP A 1133 6.74 26.37 -8.15
CA TRP A 1133 5.42 26.89 -8.54
C TRP A 1133 4.20 26.31 -7.78
N LEU A 1134 3.12 27.11 -7.64
CA LEU A 1134 1.88 26.75 -6.93
C LEU A 1134 0.78 26.24 -7.88
N SER A 1135 0.06 25.18 -7.51
CA SER A 1135 -1.18 24.80 -8.20
C SER A 1135 -2.25 25.88 -7.98
N GLY A 1136 -2.65 26.54 -9.08
CA GLY A 1136 -3.60 27.65 -9.06
C GLY A 1136 -5.03 27.27 -9.46
N GLY A 1137 -5.24 26.12 -10.12
CA GLY A 1137 -6.56 25.63 -10.50
C GLY A 1137 -7.14 24.62 -9.51
N GLY A 1138 -8.45 24.37 -9.59
CA GLY A 1138 -9.13 23.41 -8.72
C GLY A 1138 -8.72 21.95 -8.97
N LEU A 1139 -8.86 21.12 -7.93
CA LEU A 1139 -8.66 19.68 -8.02
C LEU A 1139 -9.55 19.13 -9.15
N GLN A 1140 -8.95 18.41 -10.09
CA GLN A 1140 -9.69 17.68 -11.11
C GLN A 1140 -9.85 16.22 -10.69
N VAL A 1141 -11.05 15.68 -10.88
CA VAL A 1141 -11.38 14.26 -10.72
C VAL A 1141 -11.80 13.71 -12.08
N GLY A 1142 -11.13 12.66 -12.55
CA GLY A 1142 -11.40 12.01 -13.83
C GLY A 1142 -10.77 12.64 -15.07
N ARG A 1143 -9.89 13.65 -14.93
CA ARG A 1143 -9.10 14.21 -16.04
C ARG A 1143 -7.80 14.91 -15.60
N SER A 1144 -6.97 15.21 -16.58
CA SER A 1144 -5.95 16.26 -16.54
C SER A 1144 -6.56 17.58 -17.01
N ALA A 1145 -6.12 18.74 -16.48
CA ALA A 1145 -6.60 20.04 -16.96
C ALA A 1145 -5.87 20.52 -18.24
N LEU A 1146 -4.74 19.89 -18.59
CA LEU A 1146 -3.85 20.28 -19.68
C LEU A 1146 -4.61 20.51 -20.99
N GLY A 1147 -4.31 21.62 -21.68
CA GLY A 1147 -4.85 21.96 -22.99
C GLY A 1147 -6.36 22.26 -23.02
N GLY A 1148 -6.98 22.56 -21.88
CA GLY A 1148 -8.43 22.73 -21.72
C GLY A 1148 -9.15 21.47 -21.21
N GLY A 1149 -8.41 20.38 -21.01
CA GLY A 1149 -8.87 19.13 -20.43
C GLY A 1149 -8.53 17.94 -21.31
N SER A 1150 -7.76 16.99 -20.79
CA SER A 1150 -7.29 15.82 -21.52
C SER A 1150 -7.18 14.58 -20.63
N GLY A 1151 -6.95 13.40 -21.24
CA GLY A 1151 -6.81 12.14 -20.50
C GLY A 1151 -8.04 11.79 -19.65
N TYR A 1152 -9.25 11.99 -20.19
CA TYR A 1152 -10.51 11.71 -19.51
C TYR A 1152 -10.64 10.23 -19.15
N LEU A 1153 -11.05 9.94 -17.92
CA LEU A 1153 -11.19 8.60 -17.37
C LEU A 1153 -12.50 7.93 -17.82
N ALA A 1154 -12.40 6.68 -18.27
CA ALA A 1154 -13.52 5.78 -18.50
C ALA A 1154 -13.65 4.82 -17.30
N GLY A 1155 -14.71 4.99 -16.51
CA GLY A 1155 -14.95 4.13 -15.35
C GLY A 1155 -15.70 4.81 -14.22
N ALA A 1156 -15.38 4.38 -13.00
CA ALA A 1156 -15.98 4.86 -11.77
C ALA A 1156 -14.93 5.42 -10.81
N VAL A 1157 -15.26 6.50 -10.11
CA VAL A 1157 -14.44 7.12 -9.05
C VAL A 1157 -15.29 7.35 -7.81
N ASP A 1158 -14.70 7.19 -6.64
CA ASP A 1158 -15.40 7.23 -5.36
C ASP A 1158 -14.44 7.65 -4.22
N ASP A 1159 -14.98 7.88 -3.03
CA ASP A 1159 -14.22 8.01 -1.77
C ASP A 1159 -13.11 9.09 -1.83
N VAL A 1160 -13.37 10.21 -2.52
CA VAL A 1160 -12.37 11.23 -2.86
C VAL A 1160 -12.06 12.10 -1.64
N ARG A 1161 -10.82 12.09 -1.17
CA ARG A 1161 -10.36 12.72 0.08
C ARG A 1161 -9.17 13.65 -0.17
N VAL A 1162 -9.15 14.81 0.49
CA VAL A 1162 -8.02 15.77 0.47
C VAL A 1162 -7.70 16.25 1.87
N TYR A 1163 -6.42 16.23 2.23
CA TYR A 1163 -5.89 16.69 3.51
C TYR A 1163 -4.76 17.71 3.28
N VAL A 1164 -4.71 18.75 4.11
CA VAL A 1164 -3.48 19.52 4.37
C VAL A 1164 -2.73 18.76 5.46
N GLY A 1165 -1.46 18.41 5.22
CA GLY A 1165 -0.66 17.51 6.05
C GLY A 1165 -0.48 16.11 5.45
N VAL A 1166 0.50 15.39 5.97
CA VAL A 1166 0.88 14.04 5.52
C VAL A 1166 0.06 12.99 6.28
N ALA A 1167 -0.66 12.11 5.57
CA ALA A 1167 -1.23 10.91 6.17
C ALA A 1167 -0.16 9.81 6.27
N ASP A 1168 -0.06 9.16 7.41
CA ASP A 1168 0.87 8.05 7.63
C ASP A 1168 0.42 6.75 6.92
N PRO A 1169 1.29 5.73 6.76
CA PRO A 1169 0.93 4.48 6.09
C PRO A 1169 -0.23 3.69 6.72
N VAL A 1170 -0.45 3.79 8.04
CA VAL A 1170 -1.58 3.13 8.72
C VAL A 1170 -2.87 3.86 8.42
N THR A 1171 -2.87 5.20 8.44
CA THR A 1171 -4.03 6.00 8.04
C THR A 1171 -4.36 5.81 6.55
N VAL A 1172 -3.36 5.79 5.66
CA VAL A 1172 -3.58 5.47 4.23
C VAL A 1172 -4.07 4.02 4.02
N ALA A 1173 -3.66 3.07 4.86
CA ALA A 1173 -4.21 1.71 4.86
C ALA A 1173 -5.66 1.65 5.37
N ARG A 1174 -6.04 2.49 6.35
CA ARG A 1174 -7.43 2.64 6.82
C ARG A 1174 -8.33 3.24 5.75
N MET A 1175 -7.88 4.24 4.99
CA MET A 1175 -8.65 4.80 3.86
C MET A 1175 -8.95 3.75 2.76
N ASN A 1176 -8.18 2.66 2.66
CA ASN A 1176 -8.51 1.55 1.76
C ASN A 1176 -9.64 0.64 2.27
N VAL A 1177 -10.05 0.73 3.53
CA VAL A 1177 -11.24 0.01 4.03
C VAL A 1177 -12.48 0.81 3.59
N PRO A 1178 -13.33 0.30 2.68
CA PRO A 1178 -14.56 0.98 2.31
C PRO A 1178 -15.51 0.90 3.51
N SER A 1179 -16.04 2.05 3.93
CA SER A 1179 -16.90 2.17 5.10
C SER A 1179 -18.02 3.18 4.82
N GLU A 1180 -19.18 3.00 5.45
CA GLU A 1180 -20.18 4.08 5.58
C GLU A 1180 -19.83 5.03 6.73
N ASP A 1181 -18.87 4.67 7.57
CA ASP A 1181 -18.40 5.50 8.69
C ASP A 1181 -17.57 6.68 8.15
N VAL A 1182 -18.13 7.87 8.30
CA VAL A 1182 -17.64 9.13 7.73
C VAL A 1182 -16.43 9.67 8.49
N ASP A 1183 -16.18 9.19 9.70
CA ASP A 1183 -15.12 9.69 10.61
C ASP A 1183 -13.84 8.83 10.58
N LEU A 1184 -13.73 7.93 9.60
CA LEU A 1184 -12.50 7.23 9.20
C LEU A 1184 -11.74 7.96 8.06
#